data_AF-A0A817HAN6-F1
#
_entry.id   AF-A0A817HAN6-F1
#
_cell.length_a   1.000
_cell.length_b   1.000
_cell.length_c   1.000
_cell.angle_alpha   90.00
_cell.angle_beta   90.00
_cell.angle_gamma   90.00
#
_symmetry.space_group_name_H-M   'P 1'
#
loop_
_entity.id
_entity.type
_entity.pdbx_description
1 polymer ?
#
loop_
_entity_poly.entity_id
_entity_poly.type
_entity_poly.pdbx_seq_one_letter_code
_entity_poly.pdbx_strand_id
1 'polypeptide(L)'
;MDESSSSSSLVSINPPSTVPYIKCNFLDKDTDLNEKPVWNNEIALLLSYWLQQRANHDDIFGSFRSANAHTDSLGEVDVISDAEHIKKLLKVPFNKHSQISMIVHRLGRTILLDEFDVHSHLLRLEKNEWTWFRDFFLDTILRNISVKHFYKKNKTRDELIRKDRLVKFLCQSVELPQLTRSTSNNDESQSTETTTTTTTNESTTTTAAALLQQIRDLVNANNNLDDDSDENKNADCTSSPFQRTVNWTFENMKMLIGSDLPIFGDEQHPAVSLRLRDMNKPINVLTGIDCWLDNLMCNVPELAMCYHVDGIVQSYEIIKTEDIPYREGCQFPPSVIRDLATNLLSFLKANATKEGHTYWLFKGPDDDIVKLYDLTSLCETDGDDNPYTLPVATLLYKMAHNLVLNSDYETRLKESGTIRTLLKHCLDMLDPEKCPEYYCAAAYMMSDLFIDDNISERNWTYDENDISDSELFKDTLSFEKEKESVTFACVDIKTLVQSQQHRFHKNPDVPRLGPIHGNLDGRAREALKYLVAINEQYLAKTFAQANAYVKPDWVIFLGDIFDEGLSASDDEFKRYLDRFNSIYDYNNHEQHYIIIPGDNDVGGEYYGDKQPILRQRFRNYFGRTIALYHQNDIQFLKLDMDMFDSYSEGKRNAIIEQMQNRPMTANFRIVLNHWPILTRTARFIKPFINELEPNIILKGDSHHFSIISYDRVNMINKFLAKEYLPQSIYSLDLNQKNFIYEISVPTCSYRMGVQRIGYVVLLLDSESKTAHLTILSTPRRYLALCLYLIYAILGLIFVILTSLFSRRNLIRLLMLSRLM
;
A
#
# COMPACT_ATOMS: atom_id res chain seq x y z
N MET A 1 -19.53 -16.39 60.15
CA MET A 1 -19.91 -15.24 59.29
C MET A 1 -19.17 -15.46 58.01
N ASP A 2 -19.89 -16.08 57.08
CA ASP A 2 -19.43 -16.52 55.78
C ASP A 2 -19.37 -15.31 54.83
N GLU A 3 -18.22 -15.11 54.18
CA GLU A 3 -18.16 -14.41 52.90
C GLU A 3 -17.31 -15.26 51.94
N SER A 4 -18.04 -16.06 51.17
CA SER A 4 -17.56 -16.81 50.02
C SER A 4 -17.12 -15.85 48.91
N SER A 5 -15.83 -15.85 48.60
CA SER A 5 -15.27 -15.21 47.42
C SER A 5 -15.76 -15.92 46.14
N SER A 6 -16.71 -15.33 45.43
CA SER A 6 -17.16 -15.80 44.12
C SER A 6 -16.08 -15.53 43.06
N SER A 7 -15.27 -16.54 42.76
CA SER A 7 -14.36 -16.60 41.62
C SER A 7 -15.13 -16.91 40.33
N SER A 8 -15.96 -15.99 39.84
CA SER A 8 -16.72 -16.17 38.59
C SER A 8 -16.75 -14.87 37.77
N SER A 9 -15.69 -14.60 37.02
CA SER A 9 -15.75 -13.69 35.87
C SER A 9 -14.63 -14.04 34.88
N LEU A 10 -14.63 -15.29 34.41
CA LEU A 10 -13.93 -15.66 33.18
C LEU A 10 -14.88 -15.28 32.03
N VAL A 11 -14.54 -14.23 31.29
CA VAL A 11 -15.25 -13.72 30.09
C VAL A 11 -16.56 -12.98 30.40
N SER A 12 -16.65 -11.71 29.98
CA SER A 12 -17.94 -11.02 29.91
C SER A 12 -18.75 -11.62 28.76
N ILE A 13 -19.69 -12.50 29.08
CA ILE A 13 -20.65 -13.04 28.12
C ILE A 13 -21.64 -11.91 27.81
N ASN A 14 -21.34 -11.08 26.81
CA ASN A 14 -22.39 -10.30 26.17
C ASN A 14 -23.26 -11.28 25.38
N PRO A 15 -24.58 -11.37 25.64
CA PRO A 15 -25.45 -12.19 24.83
C PRO A 15 -25.35 -11.69 23.37
N PRO A 16 -25.20 -12.58 22.39
CA PRO A 16 -25.13 -12.17 20.99
C PRO A 16 -26.38 -11.37 20.63
N SER A 17 -26.18 -10.17 20.08
CA SER A 17 -27.23 -9.38 19.46
C SER A 17 -27.86 -10.21 18.34
N THR A 18 -29.06 -10.73 18.59
CA THR A 18 -30.06 -11.25 17.62
C THR A 18 -29.51 -11.63 16.25
N VAL A 19 -28.73 -12.71 16.18
CA VAL A 19 -28.46 -13.39 14.91
C VAL A 19 -29.42 -14.58 14.84
N PRO A 20 -30.22 -14.73 13.76
CA PRO A 20 -31.13 -15.85 13.63
C PRO A 20 -30.32 -17.15 13.59
N TYR A 21 -30.56 -18.04 14.55
CA TYR A 21 -29.96 -19.37 14.55
C TYR A 21 -30.75 -20.31 13.64
N ILE A 22 -30.04 -21.22 12.98
CA ILE A 22 -30.65 -22.33 12.27
C ILE A 22 -31.10 -23.34 13.33
N LYS A 23 -32.35 -23.79 13.26
CA LYS A 23 -32.88 -24.79 14.18
C LYS A 23 -32.14 -26.12 13.97
N CYS A 24 -31.71 -26.72 15.08
CA CYS A 24 -30.99 -27.99 15.07
C CYS A 24 -31.97 -29.16 15.04
N ASN A 25 -31.76 -30.11 14.14
CA ASN A 25 -32.38 -31.43 14.19
C ASN A 25 -31.37 -32.46 14.72
N PHE A 26 -31.59 -32.99 15.93
CA PHE A 26 -30.77 -34.08 16.44
C PHE A 26 -31.15 -35.39 15.75
N LEU A 27 -30.18 -36.02 15.09
CA LEU A 27 -30.43 -37.24 14.31
C LEU A 27 -30.85 -38.40 15.21
N ASP A 28 -31.83 -39.17 14.75
CA ASP A 28 -32.28 -40.36 15.45
C ASP A 28 -31.17 -41.42 15.51
N LYS A 29 -31.24 -42.26 16.54
CA LYS A 29 -30.40 -43.44 16.65
C LYS A 29 -30.59 -44.33 15.41
N ASP A 30 -29.49 -44.91 14.94
CA ASP A 30 -29.40 -45.76 13.75
C ASP A 30 -29.50 -45.02 12.40
N THR A 31 -29.44 -43.69 12.39
CA THR A 31 -29.31 -42.90 11.14
C THR A 31 -27.98 -43.20 10.44
N ASP A 32 -28.01 -43.59 9.16
CA ASP A 32 -26.82 -43.91 8.36
C ASP A 32 -26.28 -42.68 7.59
N LEU A 33 -25.14 -42.13 8.05
CA LEU A 33 -24.45 -41.02 7.42
C LEU A 33 -23.65 -41.41 6.16
N ASN A 34 -23.65 -42.69 5.76
CA ASN A 34 -23.05 -43.11 4.49
C ASN A 34 -24.02 -42.97 3.32
N GLU A 35 -25.34 -42.94 3.59
CA GLU A 35 -26.37 -42.71 2.58
C GLU A 35 -26.31 -41.28 2.01
N LYS A 36 -26.94 -41.08 0.85
CA LYS A 36 -27.04 -39.73 0.26
C LYS A 36 -28.01 -38.89 1.08
N PRO A 37 -27.65 -37.66 1.49
CA PRO A 37 -28.57 -36.79 2.19
C PRO A 37 -29.74 -36.40 1.27
N VAL A 38 -30.88 -36.05 1.86
CA VAL A 38 -32.00 -35.47 1.11
C VAL A 38 -31.59 -34.06 0.68
N TRP A 39 -31.23 -33.92 -0.60
CA TRP A 39 -30.77 -32.64 -1.14
C TRP A 39 -31.95 -31.70 -1.40
N ASN A 40 -31.92 -30.52 -0.78
CA ASN A 40 -32.72 -29.36 -1.16
C ASN A 40 -31.75 -28.27 -1.66
N ASN A 41 -32.18 -27.44 -2.61
CA ASN A 41 -31.38 -26.33 -3.15
C ASN A 41 -30.90 -25.37 -2.05
N GLU A 42 -31.67 -25.19 -0.97
CA GLU A 42 -31.29 -24.34 0.17
C GLU A 42 -30.20 -24.98 1.05
N ILE A 43 -30.26 -26.30 1.26
CA ILE A 43 -29.22 -27.06 1.96
C ILE A 43 -27.93 -27.07 1.13
N ALA A 44 -28.05 -27.22 -0.19
CA ALA A 44 -26.92 -27.15 -1.11
C ALA A 44 -26.24 -25.77 -1.08
N LEU A 45 -27.02 -24.67 -1.00
CA LEU A 45 -26.53 -23.31 -0.88
C LEU A 45 -25.82 -23.05 0.47
N LEU A 46 -26.40 -23.54 1.57
CA LEU A 46 -25.78 -23.46 2.90
C LEU A 46 -24.46 -24.23 2.96
N LEU A 47 -24.41 -25.40 2.33
CA LEU A 47 -23.21 -26.22 2.25
C LEU A 47 -22.16 -25.64 1.32
N SER A 48 -22.54 -25.10 0.16
CA SER A 48 -21.59 -24.41 -0.70
C SER A 48 -20.98 -23.24 0.05
N TYR A 49 -21.80 -22.47 0.78
CA TYR A 49 -21.32 -21.39 1.64
C TYR A 49 -20.34 -21.90 2.72
N TRP A 50 -20.70 -22.92 3.51
CA TRP A 50 -19.82 -23.47 4.55
C TRP A 50 -18.56 -24.18 4.01
N LEU A 51 -18.64 -24.84 2.85
CA LEU A 51 -17.52 -25.57 2.26
C LEU A 51 -16.56 -24.65 1.49
N GLN A 52 -17.08 -23.61 0.84
CA GLN A 52 -16.28 -22.63 0.11
C GLN A 52 -15.46 -21.76 1.07
N GLN A 53 -16.04 -21.37 2.21
CA GLN A 53 -15.30 -20.64 3.26
C GLN A 53 -14.22 -21.53 3.91
N ARG A 54 -14.56 -22.80 4.20
CA ARG A 54 -13.60 -23.75 4.78
C ARG A 54 -12.49 -24.21 3.82
N ALA A 55 -12.64 -23.98 2.52
CA ALA A 55 -11.59 -24.19 1.52
C ALA A 55 -10.62 -23.01 1.43
N ASN A 56 -11.04 -21.81 1.88
CA ASN A 56 -10.23 -20.59 1.89
C ASN A 56 -9.35 -20.44 3.14
N HIS A 57 -9.38 -21.36 4.11
CA HIS A 57 -8.45 -21.33 5.26
C HIS A 57 -6.96 -21.45 4.87
N ASP A 58 -6.66 -21.96 3.67
CA ASP A 58 -5.30 -21.99 3.12
C ASP A 58 -4.92 -20.65 2.42
N ASP A 59 -5.78 -19.62 2.46
CA ASP A 59 -5.49 -18.28 1.90
C ASP A 59 -4.55 -17.48 2.82
N ILE A 60 -3.40 -17.13 2.27
CA ILE A 60 -2.30 -16.43 2.92
C ILE A 60 -2.69 -14.99 3.33
N PHE A 61 -3.78 -14.46 2.78
CA PHE A 61 -4.25 -13.09 3.02
C PHE A 61 -5.54 -13.01 3.83
N GLY A 62 -5.94 -14.08 4.52
CA GLY A 62 -7.17 -14.12 5.32
C GLY A 62 -7.25 -13.00 6.36
N SER A 63 -6.18 -12.77 7.12
CA SER A 63 -6.11 -11.69 8.10
C SER A 63 -6.10 -10.30 7.47
N PHE A 64 -5.48 -10.12 6.30
CA PHE A 64 -5.51 -8.86 5.54
C PHE A 64 -6.91 -8.53 5.04
N ARG A 65 -7.65 -9.51 4.49
CA ARG A 65 -9.04 -9.30 4.08
C ARG A 65 -9.90 -8.90 5.27
N SER A 66 -9.73 -9.57 6.41
CA SER A 66 -10.46 -9.24 7.64
C SER A 66 -10.12 -7.85 8.17
N ALA A 67 -8.83 -7.50 8.21
CA ALA A 67 -8.33 -6.17 8.54
C ALA A 67 -8.87 -5.08 7.60
N ASN A 68 -8.94 -5.37 6.30
CA ASN A 68 -9.45 -4.44 5.29
C ASN A 68 -10.98 -4.25 5.40
N ALA A 69 -11.73 -5.29 5.75
CA ALA A 69 -13.16 -5.19 6.02
C ALA A 69 -13.47 -4.45 7.34
N HIS A 70 -12.56 -4.51 8.32
CA HIS A 70 -12.72 -3.92 9.65
C HIS A 70 -11.63 -2.88 9.94
N THR A 71 -11.43 -1.95 9.00
CA THR A 71 -10.37 -0.94 9.11
C THR A 71 -10.54 -0.02 10.33
N ASP A 72 -11.77 0.16 10.82
CA ASP A 72 -12.07 0.92 12.05
C ASP A 72 -11.55 0.23 13.33
N SER A 73 -11.40 -1.10 13.32
CA SER A 73 -10.88 -1.85 14.47
C SER A 73 -9.36 -1.93 14.52
N LEU A 74 -8.66 -1.49 13.45
CA LEU A 74 -7.21 -1.51 13.37
C LEU A 74 -6.59 -0.50 14.34
N GLY A 75 -5.65 -0.96 15.16
CA GLY A 75 -5.05 -0.16 16.24
C GLY A 75 -5.77 -0.28 17.58
N GLU A 76 -7.07 -0.58 17.60
CA GLU A 76 -7.82 -0.84 18.84
C GLU A 76 -7.62 -2.28 19.36
N VAL A 77 -7.54 -3.25 18.44
CA VAL A 77 -7.33 -4.66 18.76
C VAL A 77 -5.84 -5.01 18.74
N ASP A 78 -5.45 -5.96 19.57
CA ASP A 78 -4.06 -6.44 19.65
C ASP A 78 -3.74 -7.48 18.57
N VAL A 79 -4.72 -8.29 18.15
CA VAL A 79 -4.54 -9.39 17.18
C VAL A 79 -5.70 -9.47 16.21
N ILE A 80 -5.43 -9.70 14.93
CA ILE A 80 -6.44 -10.08 13.92
C ILE A 80 -6.01 -11.41 13.29
N SER A 81 -6.88 -12.41 13.32
CA SER A 81 -6.54 -13.77 12.87
C SER A 81 -7.78 -14.62 12.62
N ASP A 82 -7.62 -15.71 11.88
CA ASP A 82 -8.54 -16.85 11.91
C ASP A 82 -8.49 -17.56 13.27
N ALA A 83 -9.65 -18.04 13.75
CA ALA A 83 -9.78 -18.89 14.94
C ALA A 83 -8.90 -20.15 14.85
N GLU A 84 -8.79 -20.77 13.67
CA GLU A 84 -7.98 -21.98 13.47
C GLU A 84 -6.48 -21.72 13.75
N HIS A 85 -5.96 -20.55 13.37
CA HIS A 85 -4.57 -20.18 13.68
C HIS A 85 -4.35 -20.04 15.19
N ILE A 86 -5.26 -19.35 15.89
CA ILE A 86 -5.19 -19.20 17.35
C ILE A 86 -5.29 -20.56 18.03
N LYS A 87 -6.25 -21.42 17.63
CA LYS A 87 -6.36 -22.78 18.14
C LYS A 87 -5.09 -23.59 17.90
N LYS A 88 -4.49 -23.50 16.71
CA LYS A 88 -3.24 -24.21 16.38
C LYS A 88 -2.10 -23.79 17.30
N LEU A 89 -1.96 -22.49 17.61
CA LEU A 89 -0.97 -21.97 18.57
C LEU A 89 -1.24 -22.43 20.01
N LEU A 90 -2.51 -22.43 20.44
CA LEU A 90 -2.86 -22.83 21.82
C LEU A 90 -2.79 -24.34 22.06
N LYS A 91 -2.83 -25.16 21.00
CA LYS A 91 -2.67 -26.62 21.07
C LYS A 91 -1.21 -27.09 21.10
N VAL A 92 -0.24 -26.20 20.88
CA VAL A 92 1.19 -26.53 20.71
C VAL A 92 1.76 -27.39 21.85
N PRO A 93 1.56 -27.07 23.15
CA PRO A 93 2.15 -27.87 24.23
C PRO A 93 1.58 -29.29 24.34
N PHE A 94 0.40 -29.51 23.76
CA PHE A 94 -0.34 -30.78 23.83
C PHE A 94 -0.10 -31.67 22.61
N ASN A 95 0.59 -31.17 21.58
CA ASN A 95 0.87 -31.91 20.35
C ASN A 95 2.35 -31.79 19.96
N LYS A 96 3.17 -32.73 20.45
CA LYS A 96 4.63 -32.76 20.21
C LYS A 96 4.99 -32.78 18.72
N HIS A 97 4.25 -33.56 17.93
CA HIS A 97 4.47 -33.72 16.50
C HIS A 97 3.90 -32.56 15.67
N SER A 98 3.24 -31.56 16.30
CA SER A 98 2.69 -30.42 15.57
C SER A 98 3.80 -29.53 15.06
N GLN A 99 3.71 -29.17 13.78
CA GLN A 99 4.48 -28.09 13.19
C GLN A 99 3.68 -26.77 13.32
N ILE A 100 4.38 -25.67 13.57
CA ILE A 100 3.84 -24.32 13.44
C ILE A 100 4.57 -23.66 12.28
N SER A 101 3.80 -23.03 11.40
CA SER A 101 4.32 -22.18 10.33
C SER A 101 3.26 -21.13 10.04
N MET A 102 3.52 -19.90 10.49
CA MET A 102 2.58 -18.77 10.37
C MET A 102 3.34 -17.50 10.04
N ILE A 103 2.72 -16.63 9.25
CA ILE A 103 3.20 -15.27 9.04
C ILE A 103 2.60 -14.37 10.11
N VAL A 104 3.43 -13.44 10.59
CA VAL A 104 3.10 -12.44 11.60
C VAL A 104 3.41 -11.06 11.01
N HIS A 105 2.40 -10.22 10.80
CA HIS A 105 2.61 -8.84 10.33
C HIS A 105 2.48 -7.85 11.49
N ARG A 106 3.40 -6.89 11.58
CA ARG A 106 3.38 -5.84 12.61
C ARG A 106 2.82 -4.54 12.04
N LEU A 107 1.64 -4.13 12.53
CA LEU A 107 0.94 -2.91 12.08
C LEU A 107 0.54 -2.05 13.30
N GLY A 108 1.33 -1.02 13.61
CA GLY A 108 1.17 -0.24 14.83
C GLY A 108 1.11 -1.13 16.07
N ARG A 109 0.01 -1.06 16.83
CA ARG A 109 -0.24 -1.92 18.00
C ARG A 109 -0.73 -3.32 17.63
N THR A 110 -1.39 -3.46 16.48
CA THR A 110 -2.06 -4.69 16.05
C THR A 110 -1.07 -5.64 15.38
N ILE A 111 -1.29 -6.94 15.60
CA ILE A 111 -0.55 -8.02 14.90
C ILE A 111 -1.55 -8.80 14.05
N LEU A 112 -1.20 -9.05 12.79
CA LEU A 112 -1.96 -9.95 11.93
C LEU A 112 -1.31 -11.33 11.90
N LEU A 113 -2.10 -12.40 11.90
CA LEU A 113 -1.64 -13.79 11.87
C LEU A 113 -2.31 -14.59 10.75
N ASP A 114 -1.49 -15.13 9.85
CA ASP A 114 -1.92 -16.00 8.74
C ASP A 114 -1.14 -17.33 8.70
N GLU A 115 -1.76 -18.38 8.17
CA GLU A 115 -1.09 -19.65 7.93
C GLU A 115 -0.06 -19.53 6.80
N PHE A 116 1.12 -20.11 7.01
CA PHE A 116 2.17 -20.15 6.01
C PHE A 116 2.49 -21.58 5.58
N ASP A 117 1.90 -22.03 4.48
CA ASP A 117 2.19 -23.33 3.90
C ASP A 117 3.49 -23.31 3.09
N VAL A 118 4.61 -23.49 3.80
CA VAL A 118 5.97 -23.56 3.21
C VAL A 118 6.03 -24.53 2.04
N HIS A 119 5.32 -25.66 2.10
CA HIS A 119 5.35 -26.67 1.05
C HIS A 119 4.75 -26.15 -0.27
N SER A 120 3.62 -25.47 -0.20
CA SER A 120 2.98 -24.88 -1.38
C SER A 120 3.86 -23.81 -2.02
N HIS A 121 4.55 -23.00 -1.21
CA HIS A 121 5.44 -21.95 -1.71
C HIS A 121 6.74 -22.51 -2.32
N LEU A 122 7.30 -23.57 -1.75
CA LEU A 122 8.53 -24.18 -2.28
C LEU A 122 8.30 -25.04 -3.54
N LEU A 123 7.06 -25.50 -3.79
CA LEU A 123 6.77 -26.51 -4.84
C LEU A 123 5.71 -26.10 -5.88
N ARG A 124 4.83 -25.12 -5.61
CA ARG A 124 3.71 -24.76 -6.52
C ARG A 124 3.81 -23.37 -7.14
N LEU A 125 4.37 -22.37 -6.45
CA LEU A 125 4.59 -21.06 -7.06
C LEU A 125 5.74 -21.16 -8.05
N GLU A 126 5.60 -20.45 -9.17
CA GLU A 126 6.51 -20.52 -10.31
C GLU A 126 7.96 -20.34 -9.85
N LYS A 127 8.89 -21.09 -10.45
CA LYS A 127 10.31 -21.24 -10.05
C LYS A 127 11.09 -19.95 -9.74
N ASN A 128 10.52 -18.78 -9.99
CA ASN A 128 11.15 -17.46 -9.99
C ASN A 128 10.74 -16.57 -8.79
N GLU A 129 9.63 -16.83 -8.10
CA GLU A 129 9.25 -16.06 -6.90
C GLU A 129 9.76 -16.77 -5.64
N TRP A 130 10.38 -16.03 -4.71
CA TRP A 130 10.90 -16.55 -3.42
C TRP A 130 12.11 -17.50 -3.50
N THR A 131 12.98 -17.32 -4.49
CA THR A 131 14.18 -18.16 -4.62
C THR A 131 15.09 -18.06 -3.39
N TRP A 132 15.25 -16.85 -2.85
CA TRP A 132 15.99 -16.59 -1.62
C TRP A 132 15.46 -17.39 -0.42
N PHE A 133 14.13 -17.45 -0.26
CA PHE A 133 13.52 -18.12 0.89
C PHE A 133 13.67 -19.63 0.78
N ARG A 134 13.59 -20.18 -0.45
CA ARG A 134 13.89 -21.59 -0.70
C ARG A 134 15.31 -21.92 -0.28
N ASP A 135 16.28 -21.09 -0.66
CA ASP A 135 17.69 -21.31 -0.37
C ASP A 135 17.95 -21.16 1.14
N PHE A 136 17.40 -20.12 1.76
CA PHE A 136 17.40 -19.94 3.23
C PHE A 136 16.80 -21.13 3.97
N PHE A 137 15.65 -21.64 3.51
CA PHE A 137 14.96 -22.78 4.12
C PHE A 137 15.80 -24.07 4.00
N LEU A 138 16.38 -24.32 2.81
CA LEU A 138 17.27 -25.46 2.58
C LEU A 138 18.53 -25.39 3.45
N ASP A 139 19.15 -24.21 3.53
CA ASP A 139 20.43 -24.04 4.22
C ASP A 139 20.32 -23.91 5.74
N THR A 140 19.24 -23.31 6.25
CA THR A 140 19.11 -23.02 7.69
C THR A 140 18.19 -24.01 8.39
N ILE A 141 17.07 -24.37 7.77
CA ILE A 141 16.04 -25.20 8.40
C ILE A 141 16.29 -26.68 8.12
N LEU A 142 16.50 -27.07 6.85
CA LEU A 142 16.68 -28.48 6.49
C LEU A 142 18.06 -29.05 6.82
N ARG A 143 19.11 -28.23 6.96
CA ARG A 143 20.40 -28.72 7.48
C ARG A 143 20.30 -29.24 8.92
N ASN A 144 19.30 -28.76 9.68
CA ASN A 144 19.11 -29.10 11.10
C ASN A 144 18.01 -30.15 11.35
N ILE A 145 17.24 -30.56 10.32
CA ILE A 145 16.06 -31.44 10.47
C ILE A 145 16.05 -32.50 9.36
N SER A 146 15.77 -33.76 9.70
CA SER A 146 15.70 -34.82 8.67
C SER A 146 14.52 -34.58 7.70
N VAL A 147 14.84 -34.53 6.40
CA VAL A 147 13.93 -34.21 5.27
C VAL A 147 12.65 -35.06 5.22
N LYS A 148 12.65 -36.26 5.83
CA LYS A 148 11.49 -37.17 5.83
C LYS A 148 10.24 -36.66 6.56
N HIS A 149 10.37 -35.68 7.47
CA HIS A 149 9.25 -35.19 8.29
C HIS A 149 8.46 -34.02 7.68
N PHE A 150 8.97 -33.41 6.60
CA PHE A 150 8.32 -32.25 5.95
C PHE A 150 7.30 -32.61 4.87
N TYR A 151 7.23 -33.88 4.45
CA TYR A 151 6.23 -34.32 3.49
C TYR A 151 4.87 -34.41 4.18
N LYS A 152 3.95 -33.46 3.89
CA LYS A 152 2.52 -33.64 4.15
C LYS A 152 2.11 -34.98 3.50
N LYS A 153 1.80 -35.99 4.31
CA LYS A 153 1.21 -37.24 3.80
C LYS A 153 -0.02 -36.87 2.98
N ASN A 154 -0.09 -37.35 1.75
CA ASN A 154 -1.28 -37.27 0.91
C ASN A 154 -2.52 -37.54 1.76
N LYS A 155 -3.53 -36.65 1.67
CA LYS A 155 -4.85 -36.81 2.32
C LYS A 155 -5.26 -38.27 2.16
N THR A 156 -5.23 -39.01 3.27
CA THR A 156 -5.55 -40.44 3.23
C THR A 156 -7.01 -40.57 2.83
N ARG A 157 -7.37 -41.65 2.11
CA ARG A 157 -8.76 -41.94 1.73
C ARG A 157 -9.73 -41.78 2.91
N ASP A 158 -9.26 -42.10 4.11
CA ASP A 158 -9.98 -41.96 5.38
C ASP A 158 -10.31 -40.52 5.78
N GLU A 159 -9.48 -39.52 5.43
CA GLU A 159 -9.78 -38.10 5.69
C GLU A 159 -10.89 -37.58 4.78
N LEU A 160 -10.89 -37.99 3.51
CA LEU A 160 -11.95 -37.64 2.56
C LEU A 160 -13.28 -38.25 3.01
N ILE A 161 -13.28 -39.52 3.42
CA ILE A 161 -14.46 -40.19 3.97
C ILE A 161 -14.97 -39.47 5.22
N ARG A 162 -14.06 -39.03 6.11
CA ARG A 162 -14.44 -38.29 7.32
C ARG A 162 -15.05 -36.92 7.00
N LYS A 163 -14.49 -36.19 6.03
CA LYS A 163 -15.04 -34.91 5.55
C LYS A 163 -16.42 -35.10 4.92
N ASP A 164 -16.59 -36.13 4.09
CA ASP A 164 -17.88 -36.48 3.49
C ASP A 164 -18.95 -36.78 4.55
N ARG A 165 -18.62 -37.60 5.56
CA ARG A 165 -19.53 -37.89 6.68
C ARG A 165 -19.89 -36.65 7.50
N LEU A 166 -18.93 -35.76 7.77
CA LEU A 166 -19.18 -34.51 8.49
C LEU A 166 -20.13 -33.60 7.71
N VAL A 167 -19.94 -33.49 6.39
CA VAL A 167 -20.84 -32.74 5.51
C VAL A 167 -22.25 -33.30 5.59
N LYS A 168 -22.41 -34.60 5.38
CA LYS A 168 -23.72 -35.28 5.44
C LYS A 168 -24.40 -35.12 6.79
N PHE A 169 -23.65 -35.24 7.87
CA PHE A 169 -24.12 -34.99 9.23
C PHE A 169 -24.68 -33.56 9.39
N LEU A 170 -23.93 -32.54 8.96
CA LEU A 170 -24.40 -31.16 9.01
C LEU A 170 -25.63 -30.95 8.11
N CYS A 171 -25.71 -31.59 6.95
CA CYS A 171 -26.88 -31.52 6.05
C CYS A 171 -28.16 -31.98 6.76
N GLN A 172 -28.08 -33.14 7.41
CA GLN A 172 -29.25 -33.78 8.01
C GLN A 172 -29.62 -33.14 9.35
N SER A 173 -28.69 -32.40 9.98
CA SER A 173 -28.90 -31.70 11.24
C SER A 173 -29.55 -30.32 11.09
N VAL A 174 -29.81 -29.85 9.86
CA VAL A 174 -30.44 -28.56 9.58
C VAL A 174 -31.96 -28.75 9.42
N GLU A 175 -32.76 -28.06 10.25
CA GLU A 175 -34.21 -27.98 10.08
C GLU A 175 -34.59 -26.67 9.35
N LEU A 176 -35.11 -26.77 8.12
CA LEU A 176 -35.60 -25.63 7.35
C LEU A 176 -37.05 -25.28 7.75
N PRO A 177 -37.41 -23.99 7.90
CA PRO A 177 -38.80 -23.61 8.12
C PRO A 177 -39.68 -24.06 6.97
N GLN A 178 -40.77 -24.79 7.26
CA GLN A 178 -41.76 -25.11 6.24
C GLN A 178 -42.47 -23.81 5.80
N LEU A 179 -42.18 -23.34 4.59
CA LEU A 179 -43.05 -22.36 3.91
C LEU A 179 -44.39 -23.04 3.65
N THR A 180 -45.37 -22.81 4.53
CA THR A 180 -46.76 -23.17 4.28
C THR A 180 -47.21 -22.38 3.05
N ARG A 181 -47.26 -23.06 1.90
CA ARG A 181 -48.04 -22.60 0.74
C ARG A 181 -49.50 -22.55 1.19
N SER A 182 -49.96 -21.39 1.64
CA SER A 182 -51.38 -21.10 1.67
C SER A 182 -51.87 -21.13 0.22
N THR A 183 -52.50 -22.24 -0.15
CA THR A 183 -53.36 -22.33 -1.33
C THR A 183 -54.39 -21.21 -1.25
N SER A 184 -54.19 -20.19 -2.07
CA SER A 184 -55.20 -19.15 -2.32
C SER A 184 -56.35 -19.80 -3.09
N ASN A 185 -57.45 -20.08 -2.40
CA ASN A 185 -58.75 -20.16 -3.06
C ASN A 185 -59.10 -18.76 -3.55
N ASN A 186 -59.43 -18.68 -4.83
CA ASN A 186 -60.02 -17.51 -5.47
C ASN A 186 -61.29 -17.10 -4.71
N ASP A 187 -61.42 -15.81 -4.42
CA ASP A 187 -62.66 -15.07 -4.65
C ASP A 187 -62.39 -13.56 -4.69
N GLU A 188 -62.94 -12.93 -5.72
CA GLU A 188 -62.95 -11.50 -5.98
C GLU A 188 -63.73 -10.75 -4.89
N SER A 189 -63.29 -9.54 -4.50
CA SER A 189 -64.13 -8.33 -4.36
C SER A 189 -63.44 -7.16 -3.64
N GLN A 190 -63.33 -6.04 -4.37
CA GLN A 190 -63.58 -4.64 -4.00
C GLN A 190 -63.02 -4.01 -2.71
N SER A 191 -62.11 -3.04 -2.93
CA SER A 191 -62.02 -1.70 -2.33
C SER A 191 -62.72 -1.39 -1.00
N THR A 192 -61.96 -0.87 -0.02
CA THR A 192 -62.09 0.51 0.49
C THR A 192 -61.01 0.85 1.52
N GLU A 193 -60.55 2.10 1.48
CA GLU A 193 -59.63 2.74 2.42
C GLU A 193 -60.19 2.69 3.86
N THR A 194 -59.34 2.45 4.87
CA THR A 194 -59.28 3.33 6.06
C THR A 194 -57.95 3.13 6.79
N THR A 195 -57.17 4.19 6.83
CA THR A 195 -56.01 4.35 7.71
C THR A 195 -56.49 4.41 9.17
N THR A 196 -56.06 3.47 10.01
CA THR A 196 -56.10 3.67 11.47
C THR A 196 -54.83 3.09 12.08
N THR A 197 -53.93 3.99 12.42
CA THR A 197 -52.73 3.75 13.23
C THR A 197 -53.15 3.33 14.63
N THR A 198 -52.94 2.05 14.94
CA THR A 198 -52.90 1.56 16.32
C THR A 198 -51.55 0.90 16.55
N THR A 199 -50.68 1.64 17.21
CA THR A 199 -49.42 1.19 17.83
C THR A 199 -49.71 0.01 18.76
N THR A 200 -49.22 -1.17 18.37
CA THR A 200 -48.94 -2.28 19.28
C THR A 200 -47.53 -2.75 19.00
N ASN A 201 -46.73 -2.80 20.06
CA ASN A 201 -45.35 -3.22 20.04
C ASN A 201 -45.29 -4.72 19.74
N GLU A 202 -44.92 -5.08 18.51
CA GLU A 202 -44.45 -6.42 18.17
C GLU A 202 -42.94 -6.39 17.98
N SER A 203 -42.24 -6.75 19.05
CA SER A 203 -40.87 -7.25 19.00
C SER A 203 -40.91 -8.60 18.29
N THR A 204 -40.55 -8.67 17.01
CA THR A 204 -40.64 -9.95 16.26
C THR A 204 -39.39 -10.22 15.42
N THR A 205 -38.56 -11.10 15.97
CA THR A 205 -37.85 -12.20 15.29
C THR A 205 -37.59 -12.03 13.79
N THR A 206 -36.35 -11.71 13.43
CA THR A 206 -35.83 -11.90 12.07
C THR A 206 -35.93 -13.39 11.72
N THR A 207 -36.83 -13.75 10.82
CA THR A 207 -37.12 -15.13 10.43
C THR A 207 -35.94 -15.74 9.65
N ALA A 208 -35.73 -17.06 9.79
CA ALA A 208 -34.67 -17.81 9.09
C ALA A 208 -34.67 -17.65 7.55
N ALA A 209 -35.78 -17.18 6.96
CA ALA A 209 -35.85 -16.77 5.55
C ALA A 209 -34.92 -15.59 5.20
N ALA A 210 -34.70 -14.64 6.12
CA ALA A 210 -33.80 -13.51 5.91
C ALA A 210 -32.32 -13.96 5.88
N LEU A 211 -31.94 -14.95 6.68
CA LEU A 211 -30.61 -15.55 6.67
C LEU A 211 -30.34 -16.28 5.33
N LEU A 212 -31.31 -17.07 4.86
CA LEU A 212 -31.20 -17.74 3.56
C LEU A 212 -31.11 -16.76 2.40
N GLN A 213 -31.79 -15.61 2.48
CA GLN A 213 -31.68 -14.56 1.47
C GLN A 213 -30.30 -13.88 1.50
N GLN A 214 -29.77 -13.55 2.68
CA GLN A 214 -28.41 -13.00 2.82
C GLN A 214 -27.34 -13.96 2.25
N ILE A 215 -27.46 -15.26 2.53
CA ILE A 215 -26.53 -16.27 2.00
C ILE A 215 -26.66 -16.38 0.48
N ARG A 216 -27.87 -16.28 -0.07
CA ARG A 216 -28.10 -16.28 -1.52
C ARG A 216 -27.45 -15.08 -2.19
N ASP A 217 -27.55 -13.90 -1.59
CA ASP A 217 -26.95 -12.68 -2.12
C ASP A 217 -25.41 -12.76 -2.08
N LEU A 218 -24.82 -13.33 -1.01
CA LEU A 218 -23.38 -13.56 -0.88
C LEU A 218 -22.85 -14.61 -1.89
N VAL A 219 -23.56 -15.72 -2.08
CA VAL A 219 -23.17 -16.76 -3.04
C VAL A 219 -23.27 -16.24 -4.49
N ASN A 220 -24.30 -15.45 -4.80
CA ASN A 220 -24.45 -14.85 -6.12
C ASN A 220 -23.38 -13.77 -6.42
N ALA A 221 -22.95 -13.01 -5.41
CA ALA A 221 -21.86 -12.04 -5.55
C ALA A 221 -20.53 -12.74 -5.90
N ASN A 222 -20.26 -13.91 -5.30
CA ASN A 222 -19.04 -14.68 -5.55
C ASN A 222 -19.05 -15.39 -6.91
N ASN A 223 -20.19 -15.91 -7.37
CA ASN A 223 -20.28 -16.62 -8.66
C ASN A 223 -20.11 -15.70 -9.90
N ASN A 224 -20.27 -14.39 -9.74
CA ASN A 224 -20.02 -13.41 -10.81
C ASN A 224 -18.52 -13.03 -10.96
N LEU A 225 -17.62 -13.64 -10.18
CA LEU A 225 -16.18 -13.38 -10.25
C LEU A 225 -15.40 -14.40 -11.10
N ASP A 226 -16.00 -15.53 -11.45
CA ASP A 226 -15.32 -16.66 -12.12
C ASP A 226 -15.36 -16.62 -13.66
N ASP A 227 -15.95 -15.58 -14.27
CA ASP A 227 -16.03 -15.41 -15.72
C ASP A 227 -15.56 -14.00 -16.09
N ASP A 228 -14.23 -13.76 -16.11
CA ASP A 228 -13.57 -12.81 -17.02
C ASP A 228 -12.05 -12.74 -16.78
N SER A 229 -11.29 -12.99 -17.83
CA SER A 229 -9.83 -13.02 -17.92
C SER A 229 -9.20 -11.63 -18.10
N ASP A 230 -9.38 -10.73 -17.13
CA ASP A 230 -8.75 -9.39 -17.18
C ASP A 230 -8.04 -9.02 -15.86
N GLU A 231 -6.75 -8.67 -15.97
CA GLU A 231 -5.78 -8.32 -14.92
C GLU A 231 -6.04 -6.98 -14.20
N ASN A 232 -7.28 -6.48 -14.16
CA ASN A 232 -7.61 -5.23 -13.48
C ASN A 232 -8.91 -5.36 -12.69
N LYS A 233 -8.84 -5.96 -11.50
CA LYS A 233 -9.92 -5.86 -10.51
C LYS A 233 -9.36 -5.37 -9.18
N ASN A 234 -9.53 -4.06 -8.94
CA ASN A 234 -9.80 -3.54 -7.61
C ASN A 234 -11.02 -4.29 -7.08
N ALA A 235 -10.80 -5.44 -6.43
CA ALA A 235 -11.86 -6.20 -5.80
C ALA A 235 -12.48 -5.34 -4.72
N ASP A 236 -13.78 -5.07 -4.87
CA ASP A 236 -14.61 -4.46 -3.84
C ASP A 236 -14.60 -5.40 -2.61
N CYS A 237 -13.63 -5.18 -1.73
CA CYS A 237 -13.26 -6.03 -0.59
C CYS A 237 -14.15 -5.77 0.63
N THR A 238 -15.45 -5.58 0.43
CA THR A 238 -16.40 -5.27 1.50
C THR A 238 -17.08 -6.51 2.09
N SER A 239 -16.86 -7.71 1.53
CA SER A 239 -17.37 -8.96 2.10
C SER A 239 -16.42 -9.56 3.14
N SER A 240 -16.95 -9.84 4.34
CA SER A 240 -16.21 -10.56 5.39
C SER A 240 -15.75 -11.93 4.87
N PRO A 241 -14.46 -12.30 5.00
CA PRO A 241 -13.94 -13.58 4.52
C PRO A 241 -14.44 -14.77 5.35
N PHE A 242 -15.03 -14.52 6.52
CA PHE A 242 -15.52 -15.51 7.47
C PHE A 242 -17.04 -15.42 7.64
N GLN A 243 -17.67 -16.52 8.03
CA GLN A 243 -19.09 -16.57 8.38
C GLN A 243 -19.41 -15.57 9.50
N ARG A 244 -18.50 -15.45 10.47
CA ARG A 244 -18.61 -14.49 11.56
C ARG A 244 -17.24 -13.92 11.89
N THR A 245 -17.23 -12.63 12.18
CA THR A 245 -16.09 -11.97 12.81
C THR A 245 -16.49 -11.60 14.23
N VAL A 246 -15.69 -12.00 15.22
CA VAL A 246 -15.99 -11.82 16.64
C VAL A 246 -14.90 -10.97 17.31
N ASN A 247 -15.33 -9.91 18.00
CA ASN A 247 -14.49 -9.18 18.93
C ASN A 247 -14.36 -9.98 20.22
N TRP A 248 -13.26 -10.72 20.34
CA TRP A 248 -12.98 -11.57 21.49
C TRP A 248 -12.01 -10.87 22.43
N THR A 249 -12.40 -10.71 23.69
CA THR A 249 -11.50 -10.20 24.72
C THR A 249 -11.13 -11.34 25.65
N PHE A 250 -9.84 -11.61 25.76
CA PHE A 250 -9.29 -12.63 26.64
C PHE A 250 -8.29 -11.97 27.59
N GLU A 251 -8.64 -11.91 28.88
CA GLU A 251 -7.90 -11.11 29.88
C GLU A 251 -7.76 -9.64 29.41
N ASN A 252 -6.54 -9.15 29.26
CA ASN A 252 -6.24 -7.79 28.80
C ASN A 252 -5.96 -7.73 27.29
N MET A 253 -6.28 -8.78 26.53
CA MET A 253 -5.97 -8.91 25.11
C MET A 253 -7.25 -8.81 24.29
N LYS A 254 -7.30 -7.85 23.37
CA LYS A 254 -8.42 -7.69 22.42
C LYS A 254 -8.05 -8.32 21.09
N MET A 255 -8.91 -9.18 20.56
CA MET A 255 -8.70 -9.88 19.29
C MET A 255 -9.91 -9.73 18.39
N LEU A 256 -9.67 -9.57 17.09
CA LEU A 256 -10.68 -9.72 16.04
C LEU A 256 -10.48 -11.10 15.40
N ILE A 257 -11.40 -12.03 15.66
CA ILE A 257 -11.26 -13.43 15.23
C ILE A 257 -12.32 -13.77 14.19
N GLY A 258 -11.86 -14.30 13.05
CA GLY A 258 -12.71 -14.93 12.05
C GLY A 258 -13.07 -16.37 12.42
N SER A 259 -14.33 -16.77 12.32
CA SER A 259 -14.77 -18.14 12.60
C SER A 259 -15.87 -18.62 11.67
N ASP A 260 -15.71 -19.84 11.18
CA ASP A 260 -16.67 -20.57 10.32
C ASP A 260 -17.41 -21.67 11.08
N LEU A 261 -17.44 -21.61 12.42
CA LEU A 261 -18.17 -22.56 13.26
C LEU A 261 -19.69 -22.44 12.99
N PRO A 262 -20.36 -23.50 12.52
CA PRO A 262 -21.81 -23.50 12.42
C PRO A 262 -22.44 -23.54 13.83
N ILE A 263 -23.31 -22.58 14.11
CA ILE A 263 -24.02 -22.46 15.39
C ILE A 263 -25.52 -22.63 15.14
N PHE A 264 -26.11 -23.56 15.87
CA PHE A 264 -27.53 -23.88 15.82
C PHE A 264 -28.22 -23.37 17.08
N GLY A 265 -29.54 -23.22 17.05
CA GLY A 265 -30.28 -22.78 18.22
C GLY A 265 -31.79 -22.96 18.10
N ASP A 266 -32.44 -23.28 19.20
CA ASP A 266 -33.89 -23.41 19.35
C ASP A 266 -34.37 -22.88 20.73
N GLU A 267 -35.63 -23.10 21.08
CA GLU A 267 -36.22 -22.63 22.35
C GLU A 267 -35.62 -23.32 23.58
N GLN A 268 -35.07 -24.53 23.45
CA GLN A 268 -34.50 -25.32 24.54
C GLN A 268 -32.98 -25.11 24.65
N HIS A 269 -32.31 -24.94 23.52
CA HIS A 269 -30.87 -24.77 23.36
C HIS A 269 -30.61 -23.49 22.55
N PRO A 270 -30.45 -22.33 23.20
CA PRO A 270 -30.40 -21.04 22.50
C PRO A 270 -29.20 -20.89 21.56
N ALA A 271 -28.08 -21.57 21.85
CA ALA A 271 -26.91 -21.65 20.97
C ALA A 271 -26.13 -22.94 21.26
N VAL A 272 -25.96 -23.79 20.25
CA VAL A 272 -25.27 -25.08 20.35
C VAL A 272 -24.36 -25.30 19.13
N SER A 273 -23.16 -25.79 19.38
CA SER A 273 -22.25 -26.26 18.32
C SER A 273 -22.36 -27.78 18.16
N LEU A 274 -22.19 -28.29 16.94
CA LEU A 274 -22.29 -29.72 16.65
C LEU A 274 -20.91 -30.33 16.38
N ARG A 275 -20.65 -31.51 16.95
CA ARG A 275 -19.43 -32.28 16.68
C ARG A 275 -19.74 -33.75 16.42
N LEU A 276 -19.27 -34.26 15.28
CA LEU A 276 -19.37 -35.67 14.91
C LEU A 276 -18.15 -36.44 15.44
N ARG A 277 -18.38 -37.53 16.18
CA ARG A 277 -17.31 -38.35 16.77
C ARG A 277 -17.53 -39.85 16.59
N ASP A 278 -16.45 -40.54 16.24
CA ASP A 278 -16.40 -41.99 16.19
C ASP A 278 -16.30 -42.56 17.62
N MET A 279 -17.25 -43.40 18.02
CA MET A 279 -17.27 -44.05 19.35
C MET A 279 -16.02 -44.91 19.60
N ASN A 280 -15.43 -45.46 18.54
CA ASN A 280 -14.24 -46.29 18.65
C ASN A 280 -12.97 -45.48 18.98
N LYS A 281 -13.06 -44.14 18.99
CA LYS A 281 -11.94 -43.25 19.26
C LYS A 281 -12.24 -42.37 20.48
N PRO A 282 -11.63 -42.66 21.65
CA PRO A 282 -11.85 -41.86 22.85
C PRO A 282 -11.52 -40.39 22.59
N ILE A 283 -12.25 -39.47 23.23
CA ILE A 283 -11.94 -38.05 23.16
C ILE A 283 -10.55 -37.87 23.77
N ASN A 284 -9.68 -37.19 23.04
CA ASN A 284 -8.35 -36.83 23.53
C ASN A 284 -8.31 -35.35 23.91
N VAL A 285 -7.31 -34.97 24.69
CA VAL A 285 -7.08 -33.59 25.14
C VAL A 285 -7.14 -32.58 23.98
N LEU A 286 -6.56 -32.91 22.83
CA LEU A 286 -6.56 -32.02 21.65
C LEU A 286 -7.97 -31.76 21.10
N THR A 287 -8.83 -32.77 21.06
CA THR A 287 -10.22 -32.61 20.63
C THR A 287 -11.01 -31.81 21.66
N GLY A 288 -10.75 -32.02 22.95
CA GLY A 288 -11.35 -31.23 24.03
C GLY A 288 -10.99 -29.75 23.96
N ILE A 289 -9.70 -29.43 23.81
CA ILE A 289 -9.22 -28.04 23.65
C ILE A 289 -9.85 -27.39 22.41
N ASP A 290 -9.90 -28.11 21.29
CA ASP A 290 -10.48 -27.62 20.03
C ASP A 290 -11.95 -27.21 20.20
N CYS A 291 -12.78 -28.11 20.73
CA CYS A 291 -14.19 -27.83 20.97
C CYS A 291 -14.41 -26.74 22.03
N TRP A 292 -13.59 -26.72 23.08
CA TRP A 292 -13.67 -25.70 24.12
C TRP A 292 -13.35 -24.30 23.58
N LEU A 293 -12.28 -24.16 22.78
CA LEU A 293 -11.90 -22.88 22.17
C LEU A 293 -12.90 -22.42 21.11
N ASP A 294 -13.41 -23.32 20.26
CA ASP A 294 -14.46 -23.02 19.28
C ASP A 294 -15.68 -22.36 19.96
N ASN A 295 -16.13 -22.98 21.05
CA ASN A 295 -17.27 -22.47 21.80
C ASN A 295 -16.95 -21.18 22.55
N LEU A 296 -15.78 -21.08 23.18
CA LEU A 296 -15.37 -19.92 23.95
C LEU A 296 -15.18 -18.67 23.08
N MET A 297 -14.57 -18.81 21.91
CA MET A 297 -14.37 -17.69 20.95
C MET A 297 -15.69 -17.21 20.36
N CYS A 298 -16.64 -18.12 20.15
CA CYS A 298 -17.95 -17.82 19.55
C CYS A 298 -19.08 -17.56 20.57
N ASN A 299 -18.78 -17.50 21.87
CA ASN A 299 -19.77 -17.36 22.94
C ASN A 299 -20.88 -18.43 22.91
N VAL A 300 -20.53 -19.67 22.58
CA VAL A 300 -21.47 -20.81 22.54
C VAL A 300 -21.49 -21.52 23.90
N PRO A 301 -22.63 -21.61 24.60
CA PRO A 301 -22.70 -22.20 25.93
C PRO A 301 -22.70 -23.74 25.94
N GLU A 302 -23.11 -24.39 24.84
CA GLU A 302 -23.32 -25.83 24.78
C GLU A 302 -22.71 -26.47 23.53
N LEU A 303 -22.23 -27.71 23.69
CA LEU A 303 -21.71 -28.57 22.63
C LEU A 303 -22.59 -29.83 22.56
N ALA A 304 -23.14 -30.13 21.39
CA ALA A 304 -23.79 -31.40 21.13
C ALA A 304 -22.82 -32.36 20.42
N MET A 305 -22.37 -33.37 21.14
CA MET A 305 -21.52 -34.44 20.63
C MET A 305 -22.38 -35.57 20.05
N CYS A 306 -22.31 -35.77 18.73
CA CYS A 306 -22.94 -36.89 18.04
C CYS A 306 -21.96 -38.04 17.91
N TYR A 307 -22.27 -39.17 18.55
CA TYR A 307 -21.46 -40.38 18.49
C TYR A 307 -21.93 -41.31 17.39
N HIS A 308 -20.99 -41.85 16.60
CA HIS A 308 -21.29 -42.79 15.53
C HIS A 308 -20.35 -44.01 15.54
N VAL A 309 -20.78 -45.11 14.93
CA VAL A 309 -19.94 -46.26 14.58
C VAL A 309 -20.05 -46.47 13.07
N ASP A 310 -18.94 -46.36 12.35
CA ASP A 310 -18.88 -46.51 10.89
C ASP A 310 -19.84 -45.63 10.07
N GLY A 311 -20.32 -44.52 10.65
CA GLY A 311 -21.26 -43.60 10.02
C GLY A 311 -22.69 -43.77 10.53
N ILE A 312 -22.97 -44.77 11.36
CA ILE A 312 -24.28 -44.99 11.97
C ILE A 312 -24.36 -44.26 13.30
N VAL A 313 -25.28 -43.31 13.44
CA VAL A 313 -25.51 -42.51 14.65
C VAL A 313 -25.95 -43.42 15.81
N GLN A 314 -25.34 -43.24 16.97
CA GLN A 314 -25.59 -44.03 18.18
C GLN A 314 -26.30 -43.23 19.26
N SER A 315 -25.80 -42.04 19.56
CA SER A 315 -26.34 -41.18 20.62
C SER A 315 -25.85 -39.74 20.48
N TYR A 316 -26.59 -38.82 21.10
CA TYR A 316 -26.16 -37.46 21.35
C TYR A 316 -25.87 -37.23 22.82
N GLU A 317 -24.90 -36.36 23.08
CA GLU A 317 -24.58 -35.88 24.41
C GLU A 317 -24.43 -34.37 24.38
N ILE A 318 -25.24 -33.67 25.19
CA ILE A 318 -25.12 -32.22 25.37
C ILE A 318 -24.15 -31.95 26.53
N ILE A 319 -23.14 -31.14 26.26
CA ILE A 319 -22.05 -30.83 27.18
C ILE A 319 -21.97 -29.32 27.30
N LYS A 320 -21.98 -28.79 28.53
CA LYS A 320 -21.74 -27.37 28.73
C LYS A 320 -20.29 -27.04 28.40
N THR A 321 -20.05 -25.88 27.79
CA THR A 321 -18.71 -25.43 27.42
C THR A 321 -17.77 -25.36 28.63
N GLU A 322 -18.27 -24.96 29.80
CA GLU A 322 -17.51 -24.89 31.06
C GLU A 322 -17.06 -26.28 31.59
N ASP A 323 -17.77 -27.35 31.24
CA ASP A 323 -17.51 -28.71 31.71
C ASP A 323 -16.50 -29.46 30.84
N ILE A 324 -16.29 -29.04 29.59
CA ILE A 324 -15.39 -29.70 28.61
C ILE A 324 -13.98 -29.95 29.19
N PRO A 325 -13.31 -29.00 29.86
CA PRO A 325 -11.94 -29.18 30.35
C PRO A 325 -11.81 -30.23 31.47
N TYR A 326 -12.91 -30.61 32.12
CA TYR A 326 -12.91 -31.52 33.28
C TYR A 326 -13.34 -32.94 32.94
N ARG A 327 -13.75 -33.20 31.69
CA ARG A 327 -14.26 -34.51 31.26
C ARG A 327 -13.19 -35.58 31.16
N GLU A 328 -13.62 -36.83 31.37
CA GLU A 328 -12.78 -38.00 31.29
C GLU A 328 -12.20 -38.21 29.87
N GLY A 329 -10.88 -38.29 29.77
CA GLY A 329 -10.16 -38.48 28.49
C GLY A 329 -9.66 -37.19 27.84
N CYS A 330 -10.19 -36.02 28.23
CA CYS A 330 -9.77 -34.72 27.72
C CYS A 330 -9.48 -33.68 28.81
N GLN A 331 -8.97 -34.10 29.97
CA GLN A 331 -8.66 -33.16 31.04
C GLN A 331 -7.51 -32.23 30.66
N PHE A 332 -7.76 -30.92 30.75
CA PHE A 332 -6.71 -29.90 30.66
C PHE A 332 -7.04 -28.73 31.60
N PRO A 333 -6.04 -28.14 32.27
CA PRO A 333 -6.26 -26.95 33.08
C PRO A 333 -6.44 -25.71 32.17
N PRO A 334 -7.59 -25.01 32.21
CA PRO A 334 -7.80 -23.79 31.40
C PRO A 334 -6.77 -22.69 31.68
N SER A 335 -6.22 -22.65 32.90
CA SER A 335 -5.16 -21.71 33.29
C SER A 335 -3.88 -21.86 32.45
N VAL A 336 -3.54 -23.08 32.04
CA VAL A 336 -2.37 -23.32 31.16
C VAL A 336 -2.60 -22.72 29.78
N ILE A 337 -3.80 -22.87 29.21
CA ILE A 337 -4.15 -22.28 27.92
C ILE A 337 -4.11 -20.75 28.00
N ARG A 338 -4.59 -20.20 29.12
CA ARG A 338 -4.52 -18.76 29.38
C ARG A 338 -3.09 -18.24 29.45
N ASP A 339 -2.24 -18.90 30.24
CA ASP A 339 -0.86 -18.50 30.45
C ASP A 339 -0.08 -18.60 29.12
N LEU A 340 -0.33 -19.66 28.34
CA LEU A 340 0.19 -19.83 26.98
C LEU A 340 -0.21 -18.68 26.04
N ALA A 341 -1.50 -18.33 25.97
CA ALA A 341 -1.97 -17.23 25.12
C ALA A 341 -1.28 -15.90 25.47
N THR A 342 -1.19 -15.61 26.77
CA THR A 342 -0.61 -14.37 27.29
C THR A 342 0.90 -14.30 27.02
N ASN A 343 1.61 -15.39 27.29
CA ASN A 343 3.07 -15.46 27.10
C ASN A 343 3.44 -15.44 25.63
N LEU A 344 2.67 -16.11 24.76
CA LEU A 344 2.90 -16.11 23.32
C LEU A 344 2.69 -14.73 22.71
N LEU A 345 1.61 -14.03 23.05
CA LEU A 345 1.41 -12.67 22.54
C LEU A 345 2.48 -11.71 23.07
N SER A 346 2.88 -11.86 24.33
CA SER A 346 3.97 -11.06 24.91
C SER A 346 5.30 -11.31 24.19
N PHE A 347 5.61 -12.58 23.86
CA PHE A 347 6.76 -12.95 23.05
C PHE A 347 6.69 -12.30 21.66
N LEU A 348 5.56 -12.40 20.96
CA LEU A 348 5.40 -11.80 19.62
C LEU A 348 5.56 -10.28 19.68
N LYS A 349 4.91 -9.59 20.63
CA LYS A 349 5.01 -8.13 20.78
C LYS A 349 6.40 -7.65 21.18
N ALA A 350 7.13 -8.42 21.97
CA ALA A 350 8.48 -8.06 22.40
C ALA A 350 9.53 -8.24 21.29
N ASN A 351 9.30 -9.15 20.34
CA ASN A 351 10.29 -9.54 19.33
C ASN A 351 9.93 -9.10 17.89
N ALA A 352 8.65 -8.82 17.58
CA ALA A 352 8.22 -8.20 16.33
C ALA A 352 8.28 -6.66 16.44
N THR A 353 9.50 -6.13 16.56
CA THR A 353 9.75 -4.74 16.99
C THR A 353 9.66 -3.72 15.87
N LYS A 354 9.94 -4.12 14.62
CA LYS A 354 9.91 -3.24 13.45
C LYS A 354 8.51 -3.20 12.85
N GLU A 355 7.99 -1.99 12.62
CA GLU A 355 6.68 -1.75 12.02
C GLU A 355 6.73 -1.95 10.49
N GLY A 356 5.65 -2.47 9.90
CA GLY A 356 5.61 -2.83 8.48
C GLY A 356 6.37 -4.13 8.14
N HIS A 357 7.12 -4.69 9.08
CA HIS A 357 7.84 -5.94 8.87
C HIS A 357 6.90 -7.16 8.92
N THR A 358 7.31 -8.16 8.16
CA THR A 358 6.68 -9.48 8.07
C THR A 358 7.61 -10.50 8.71
N TYR A 359 7.11 -11.24 9.69
CA TYR A 359 7.87 -12.24 10.42
C TYR A 359 7.31 -13.64 10.18
N TRP A 360 8.15 -14.65 10.30
CA TRP A 360 7.77 -16.06 10.21
C TRP A 360 7.93 -16.74 11.56
N LEU A 361 6.79 -17.14 12.13
CA LEU A 361 6.72 -17.93 13.35
C LEU A 361 6.78 -19.42 12.98
N PHE A 362 7.86 -20.09 13.40
CA PHE A 362 8.16 -21.46 13.01
C PHE A 362 8.51 -22.36 14.20
N LYS A 363 7.95 -23.56 14.19
CA LYS A 363 8.31 -24.68 15.08
C LYS A 363 8.33 -25.95 14.23
N GLY A 364 9.46 -26.65 14.19
CA GLY A 364 9.57 -27.94 13.51
C GLY A 364 8.78 -29.07 14.21
N PRO A 365 8.55 -30.19 13.50
CA PRO A 365 8.02 -31.39 14.12
C PRO A 365 9.00 -31.88 15.20
N ASP A 366 8.49 -32.19 16.40
CA ASP A 366 9.26 -32.63 17.56
C ASP A 366 10.25 -31.61 18.17
N ASP A 367 10.28 -30.37 17.66
CA ASP A 367 11.01 -29.27 18.30
C ASP A 367 10.29 -28.78 19.57
N ASP A 368 11.05 -28.46 20.62
CA ASP A 368 10.56 -27.86 21.87
C ASP A 368 10.63 -26.31 21.84
N ILE A 369 11.12 -25.72 20.75
CA ILE A 369 11.40 -24.28 20.63
C ILE A 369 10.59 -23.68 19.49
N VAL A 370 9.97 -22.54 19.72
CA VAL A 370 9.34 -21.69 18.71
C VAL A 370 10.31 -20.58 18.33
N LYS A 371 10.52 -20.36 17.02
CA LYS A 371 11.41 -19.34 16.46
C LYS A 371 10.62 -18.31 15.67
N LEU A 372 11.05 -17.04 15.72
CA LEU A 372 10.49 -15.93 14.97
C LEU A 372 11.60 -15.31 14.11
N TYR A 373 11.45 -15.42 12.79
CA TYR A 373 12.38 -14.88 11.80
C TYR A 373 11.82 -13.61 11.18
N ASP A 374 12.62 -12.55 11.02
CA ASP A 374 12.21 -11.35 10.28
C ASP A 374 12.42 -11.59 8.78
N LEU A 375 11.33 -11.92 8.07
CA LEU A 375 11.40 -12.21 6.63
C LEU A 375 11.66 -10.96 5.79
N THR A 376 11.18 -9.78 6.23
CA THR A 376 11.43 -8.53 5.52
C THR A 376 12.93 -8.25 5.46
N SER A 377 13.62 -8.32 6.60
CA SER A 377 15.08 -8.12 6.65
C SER A 377 15.85 -9.20 5.85
N LEU A 378 15.35 -10.44 5.80
CA LEU A 378 15.96 -11.52 5.01
C LEU A 378 15.74 -11.38 3.50
N CYS A 379 14.62 -10.81 3.06
CA CYS A 379 14.33 -10.58 1.64
C CYS A 379 15.22 -9.47 1.07
N GLU A 380 15.46 -8.41 1.84
CA GLU A 380 16.29 -7.27 1.43
C GLU A 380 17.75 -7.65 1.11
N THR A 381 18.27 -8.75 1.65
CA THR A 381 19.67 -9.15 1.40
C THR A 381 19.89 -9.75 0.01
N ASP A 382 18.84 -10.28 -0.63
CA ASP A 382 18.95 -11.06 -1.88
C ASP A 382 18.32 -10.35 -3.10
N GLY A 383 17.69 -9.18 -2.92
CA GLY A 383 17.22 -8.31 -4.01
C GLY A 383 15.88 -8.70 -4.66
N ASP A 384 15.18 -9.68 -4.10
CA ASP A 384 13.82 -10.07 -4.52
C ASP A 384 12.75 -9.18 -3.84
N ASP A 385 11.60 -8.98 -4.49
CA ASP A 385 10.47 -8.25 -3.94
C ASP A 385 9.70 -9.08 -2.90
N ASN A 386 9.51 -8.52 -1.70
CA ASN A 386 8.63 -9.11 -0.70
C ASN A 386 7.16 -8.91 -1.14
N PRO A 387 6.37 -9.98 -1.38
CA PRO A 387 4.99 -9.84 -1.88
C PRO A 387 4.03 -9.27 -0.83
N TYR A 388 4.42 -9.23 0.44
CA TYR A 388 3.62 -8.59 1.49
C TYR A 388 3.83 -7.07 1.55
N THR A 389 4.82 -6.52 0.85
CA THR A 389 5.13 -5.08 0.88
C THR A 389 3.92 -4.24 0.51
N LEU A 390 3.29 -4.51 -0.63
CA LEU A 390 2.15 -3.73 -1.11
C LEU A 390 0.89 -3.91 -0.24
N PRO A 391 0.46 -5.14 0.15
CA PRO A 391 -0.65 -5.35 1.08
C PRO A 391 -0.46 -4.64 2.43
N VAL A 392 0.74 -4.73 3.02
CA VAL A 392 1.07 -4.08 4.29
C VAL A 392 1.05 -2.56 4.14
N ALA A 393 1.72 -2.01 3.14
CA ALA A 393 1.75 -0.56 2.90
C ALA A 393 0.34 0.00 2.66
N THR A 394 -0.48 -0.71 1.87
CA THR A 394 -1.88 -0.33 1.63
C THR A 394 -2.69 -0.30 2.91
N LEU A 395 -2.48 -1.26 3.81
CA LEU A 395 -3.19 -1.32 5.08
C LEU A 395 -2.72 -0.21 6.04
N LEU A 396 -1.42 0.09 6.11
CA LEU A 396 -0.88 1.23 6.86
C LEU A 396 -1.47 2.56 6.37
N TYR A 397 -1.55 2.76 5.04
CA TYR A 397 -2.21 3.92 4.45
C TYR A 397 -3.68 4.01 4.84
N LYS A 398 -4.43 2.89 4.77
CA LYS A 398 -5.86 2.87 5.14
C LYS A 398 -6.07 3.14 6.63
N MET A 399 -5.21 2.62 7.50
CA MET A 399 -5.22 2.95 8.93
C MET A 399 -5.01 4.44 9.15
N ALA A 400 -3.99 5.03 8.52
CA ALA A 400 -3.73 6.46 8.60
C ALA A 400 -4.93 7.28 8.08
N HIS A 401 -5.48 6.90 6.93
CA HIS A 401 -6.64 7.54 6.31
C HIS A 401 -7.87 7.51 7.23
N ASN A 402 -8.17 6.36 7.84
CA ASN A 402 -9.31 6.22 8.75
C ASN A 402 -9.12 7.04 10.03
N LEU A 403 -7.91 7.05 10.60
CA LEU A 403 -7.61 7.93 11.74
C LEU A 403 -7.82 9.38 11.38
N VAL A 404 -7.47 9.83 10.16
CA VAL A 404 -7.75 11.19 9.71
C VAL A 404 -9.26 11.44 9.59
N LEU A 405 -10.02 10.55 8.95
CA LEU A 405 -11.45 10.77 8.67
C LEU A 405 -12.35 10.67 9.89
N ASN A 406 -12.10 9.70 10.78
CA ASN A 406 -13.01 9.34 11.87
C ASN A 406 -12.66 10.04 13.20
N SER A 407 -11.50 10.67 13.31
CA SER A 407 -11.14 11.45 14.50
C SER A 407 -11.69 12.87 14.43
N ASP A 408 -12.13 13.37 15.59
CA ASP A 408 -12.34 14.80 15.75
C ASP A 408 -10.98 15.53 15.74
N TYR A 409 -11.03 16.85 15.62
CA TYR A 409 -9.84 17.68 15.47
C TYR A 409 -8.82 17.51 16.61
N GLU A 410 -9.29 17.49 17.86
CA GLU A 410 -8.42 17.34 19.03
C GLU A 410 -7.77 15.96 19.09
N THR A 411 -8.49 14.92 18.71
CA THR A 411 -7.98 13.55 18.66
C THR A 411 -6.97 13.40 17.52
N ARG A 412 -7.25 13.97 16.33
CA ARG A 412 -6.32 13.97 15.19
C ARG A 412 -4.97 14.60 15.54
N LEU A 413 -4.97 15.70 16.28
CA LEU A 413 -3.76 16.37 16.76
C LEU A 413 -2.93 15.48 17.69
N LYS A 414 -3.58 14.84 18.66
CA LYS A 414 -2.93 13.90 19.60
C LYS A 414 -2.38 12.68 18.86
N GLU A 415 -3.09 12.21 17.84
CA GLU A 415 -2.72 11.03 17.07
C GLU A 415 -1.84 11.35 15.84
N SER A 416 -1.57 12.63 15.57
CA SER A 416 -0.79 13.08 14.40
C SER A 416 0.57 12.40 14.28
N GLY A 417 1.25 12.17 15.41
CA GLY A 417 2.48 11.40 15.48
C GLY A 417 2.31 9.96 15.01
N THR A 418 1.22 9.30 15.40
CA THR A 418 0.87 7.94 14.98
C THR A 418 0.56 7.92 13.47
N ILE A 419 -0.29 8.84 12.99
CA ILE A 419 -0.66 8.93 11.57
C ILE A 419 0.59 9.15 10.70
N ARG A 420 1.48 10.06 11.10
CA ARG A 420 2.75 10.31 10.41
C ARG A 420 3.67 9.10 10.43
N THR A 421 3.72 8.36 11.53
CA THR A 421 4.54 7.14 11.64
C THR A 421 4.03 6.06 10.67
N LEU A 422 2.71 5.85 10.61
CA LEU A 422 2.08 4.93 9.66
C LEU A 422 2.35 5.33 8.20
N LEU A 423 2.19 6.62 7.87
CA LEU A 423 2.44 7.13 6.52
C LEU A 423 3.91 7.08 6.15
N LYS A 424 4.82 7.36 7.09
CA LYS A 424 6.26 7.27 6.86
C LYS A 424 6.67 5.83 6.55
N HIS A 425 6.25 4.86 7.36
CA HIS A 425 6.52 3.44 7.06
C HIS A 425 5.89 3.00 5.74
N CYS A 426 4.68 3.49 5.41
CA CYS A 426 4.08 3.25 4.10
C CYS A 426 4.96 3.78 2.95
N LEU A 427 5.45 5.02 3.05
CA LEU A 427 6.32 5.63 2.04
C LEU A 427 7.69 4.94 1.94
N ASP A 428 8.29 4.56 3.06
CA ASP A 428 9.59 3.88 3.11
C ASP A 428 9.53 2.48 2.48
N MET A 429 8.37 1.81 2.56
CA MET A 429 8.14 0.49 1.98
C MET A 429 7.78 0.52 0.49
N LEU A 430 7.16 1.59 0.01
CA LEU A 430 6.65 1.66 -1.37
C LEU A 430 7.73 2.10 -2.33
N ASP A 431 7.98 1.28 -3.36
CA ASP A 431 8.76 1.70 -4.51
C ASP A 431 7.92 2.64 -5.40
N PRO A 432 8.32 3.92 -5.55
CA PRO A 432 7.59 4.88 -6.37
C PRO A 432 7.56 4.56 -7.87
N GLU A 433 8.49 3.72 -8.34
CA GLU A 433 8.51 3.27 -9.72
C GLU A 433 7.42 2.23 -9.96
N LYS A 434 7.31 1.24 -9.07
CA LYS A 434 6.38 0.11 -9.15
C LYS A 434 4.96 0.48 -8.74
N CYS A 435 4.79 1.28 -7.68
CA CYS A 435 3.48 1.59 -7.08
C CYS A 435 3.24 3.11 -6.93
N PRO A 436 3.25 3.88 -8.04
CA PRO A 436 3.20 5.35 -7.98
C PRO A 436 1.90 5.89 -7.39
N GLU A 437 0.77 5.23 -7.61
CA GLU A 437 -0.54 5.70 -7.13
C GLU A 437 -0.63 5.71 -5.60
N TYR A 438 -0.24 4.59 -4.96
CA TYR A 438 -0.21 4.45 -3.51
C TYR A 438 0.81 5.39 -2.88
N TYR A 439 2.01 5.51 -3.48
CA TYR A 439 3.04 6.43 -3.00
C TYR A 439 2.54 7.88 -3.05
N CYS A 440 1.94 8.30 -4.17
CA CYS A 440 1.39 9.66 -4.31
C CYS A 440 0.28 9.95 -3.30
N ALA A 441 -0.61 8.99 -3.06
CA ALA A 441 -1.70 9.15 -2.09
C ALA A 441 -1.16 9.31 -0.65
N ALA A 442 -0.20 8.47 -0.26
CA ALA A 442 0.44 8.57 1.06
C ALA A 442 1.24 9.87 1.21
N ALA A 443 2.00 10.27 0.18
CA ALA A 443 2.79 11.50 0.17
C ALA A 443 1.90 12.75 0.23
N TYR A 444 0.77 12.75 -0.47
CA TYR A 444 -0.21 13.83 -0.42
C TYR A 444 -0.80 13.97 0.98
N MET A 445 -1.25 12.87 1.60
CA MET A 445 -1.79 12.90 2.96
C MET A 445 -0.75 13.36 3.97
N MET A 446 0.50 12.90 3.84
CA MET A 446 1.60 13.36 4.68
C MET A 446 1.82 14.86 4.54
N SER A 447 1.78 15.40 3.31
CA SER A 447 1.86 16.84 3.04
C SER A 447 0.69 17.61 3.66
N ASP A 448 -0.55 17.11 3.54
CA ASP A 448 -1.75 17.77 4.04
C ASP A 448 -1.72 17.92 5.57
N LEU A 449 -1.22 16.90 6.29
CA LEU A 449 -1.06 16.94 7.74
C LEU A 449 -0.13 18.07 8.21
N PHE A 450 0.90 18.41 7.44
CA PHE A 450 1.78 19.52 7.78
C PHE A 450 1.14 20.89 7.52
N ILE A 451 0.24 21.03 6.55
CA ILE A 451 -0.33 22.31 6.12
C ILE A 451 -1.58 22.70 6.93
N ASP A 452 -2.17 21.80 7.73
CA ASP A 452 -3.40 22.09 8.48
C ASP A 452 -3.35 23.45 9.23
N ASP A 453 -4.24 24.36 8.84
CA ASP A 453 -4.30 25.76 9.27
C ASP A 453 -4.59 25.91 10.77
N ASN A 454 -5.16 24.88 11.39
CA ASN A 454 -5.58 24.94 12.78
C ASN A 454 -4.46 24.61 13.77
N ILE A 455 -3.30 24.12 13.31
CA ILE A 455 -2.10 23.93 14.12
C ILE A 455 -1.59 25.31 14.56
N SER A 456 -2.21 25.82 15.63
CA SER A 456 -1.88 27.10 16.23
C SER A 456 -0.53 27.01 16.94
N GLU A 457 0.22 28.11 16.97
CA GLU A 457 1.44 28.30 17.78
C GLU A 457 1.21 28.19 19.31
N ARG A 458 0.11 27.55 19.76
CA ARG A 458 -0.19 27.40 21.18
C ARG A 458 0.85 26.48 21.81
N ASN A 459 1.62 27.09 22.73
CA ASN A 459 2.49 26.44 23.69
C ASN A 459 1.89 25.11 24.18
N TRP A 460 2.40 24.01 23.64
CA TRP A 460 2.25 22.71 24.27
C TRP A 460 2.93 22.84 25.63
N THR A 461 2.18 22.60 26.72
CA THR A 461 2.79 22.51 28.04
C THR A 461 3.68 21.29 28.04
N TYR A 462 4.99 21.53 27.96
CA TYR A 462 6.03 20.52 28.15
C TYR A 462 5.74 19.76 29.44
N ASP A 463 5.58 18.45 29.36
CA ASP A 463 5.73 17.58 30.52
C ASP A 463 7.25 17.45 30.74
N GLU A 464 7.76 17.94 31.87
CA GLU A 464 9.20 18.13 32.14
C GLU A 464 10.04 16.83 32.18
N ASN A 465 9.45 15.68 31.84
CA ASN A 465 10.15 14.40 31.76
C ASN A 465 10.73 14.07 30.37
N ASP A 466 10.44 14.87 29.34
CA ASP A 466 11.01 14.71 28.00
C ASP A 466 12.04 15.83 27.72
N ILE A 467 13.26 15.66 28.22
CA ILE A 467 14.44 16.50 27.95
C ILE A 467 15.46 15.59 27.25
N SER A 468 16.23 15.95 26.21
CA SER A 468 16.52 17.19 25.49
C SER A 468 16.56 16.86 24.00
N ASP A 469 16.39 17.85 23.11
CA ASP A 469 17.43 18.20 22.13
C ASP A 469 16.92 19.26 21.14
N SER A 470 17.69 20.33 21.01
CA SER A 470 17.46 21.42 20.07
C SER A 470 17.84 21.04 18.63
N GLU A 471 17.56 19.80 18.19
CA GLU A 471 17.76 19.31 16.81
C GLU A 471 16.41 19.02 16.09
N LEU A 472 15.35 19.71 16.51
CA LEU A 472 13.95 19.44 16.23
C LEU A 472 13.46 19.80 14.80
N PHE A 473 14.29 19.64 13.77
CA PHE A 473 13.87 19.71 12.35
C PHE A 473 14.47 18.59 11.48
N LYS A 474 15.18 17.64 12.08
CA LYS A 474 15.49 16.37 11.42
C LYS A 474 14.38 15.37 11.77
N ASP A 475 13.35 15.31 10.92
CA ASP A 475 12.39 14.18 10.83
C ASP A 475 13.06 12.85 10.41
N THR A 476 14.38 12.75 10.62
CA THR A 476 15.22 11.61 10.33
C THR A 476 15.19 10.70 11.56
N LEU A 477 14.08 9.97 11.74
CA LEU A 477 14.26 8.56 12.13
C LEU A 477 15.05 7.93 10.98
N SER A 478 16.37 8.05 11.03
CA SER A 478 17.26 7.17 10.31
C SER A 478 17.16 5.86 11.04
N PHE A 479 16.44 4.90 10.48
CA PHE A 479 16.73 3.52 10.79
C PHE A 479 18.14 3.29 10.25
N GLU A 480 19.14 3.41 11.13
CA GLU A 480 20.47 2.92 10.83
C GLU A 480 20.26 1.46 10.43
N LYS A 481 20.47 1.15 9.14
CA LYS A 481 20.60 -0.22 8.65
C LYS A 481 21.91 -0.76 9.20
N GLU A 482 21.96 -0.99 10.52
CA GLU A 482 22.98 -1.86 11.08
C GLU A 482 22.76 -3.23 10.42
N LYS A 483 23.77 -3.68 9.67
CA LYS A 483 23.86 -5.06 9.17
C LYS A 483 24.08 -5.97 10.38
N GLU A 484 23.03 -6.17 11.18
CA GLU A 484 23.04 -7.20 12.21
C GLU A 484 22.94 -8.58 11.55
N SER A 485 23.82 -9.48 11.97
CA SER A 485 23.78 -10.90 11.65
C SER A 485 22.39 -11.47 11.95
N VAL A 486 21.84 -12.31 11.06
CA VAL A 486 20.52 -12.96 11.16
C VAL A 486 20.15 -13.33 12.60
N THR A 487 19.43 -12.44 13.29
CA THR A 487 18.92 -12.67 14.65
C THR A 487 17.50 -13.16 14.54
N PHE A 488 17.26 -14.43 14.88
CA PHE A 488 15.91 -14.92 15.14
C PHE A 488 15.65 -14.88 16.64
N ALA A 489 14.45 -14.47 17.04
CA ALA A 489 14.03 -14.62 18.43
C ALA A 489 13.53 -16.05 18.64
N CYS A 490 13.73 -16.63 19.83
CA CYS A 490 13.20 -17.95 20.14
C CYS A 490 12.70 -18.07 21.57
N VAL A 491 11.74 -18.97 21.79
CA VAL A 491 11.17 -19.26 23.09
C VAL A 491 10.91 -20.76 23.25
N ASP A 492 11.24 -21.32 24.41
CA ASP A 492 10.91 -22.71 24.77
C ASP A 492 9.41 -22.82 25.12
N ILE A 493 8.75 -23.84 24.59
CA ILE A 493 7.32 -24.11 24.83
C ILE A 493 7.03 -24.31 26.32
N LYS A 494 7.97 -24.87 27.08
CA LYS A 494 7.85 -25.03 28.54
C LYS A 494 7.77 -23.69 29.25
N THR A 495 8.49 -22.68 28.77
CA THR A 495 8.43 -21.31 29.30
C THR A 495 7.08 -20.68 29.03
N LEU A 496 6.47 -20.94 27.86
CA LEU A 496 5.16 -20.38 27.50
C LEU A 496 4.02 -20.87 28.40
N VAL A 497 4.13 -22.05 29.01
CA VAL A 497 3.09 -22.66 29.85
C VAL A 497 3.20 -22.28 31.33
N GLN A 498 4.28 -21.61 31.75
CA GLN A 498 4.51 -21.25 33.14
C GLN A 498 3.71 -20.03 33.58
N SER A 499 3.27 -20.03 34.85
CA SER A 499 2.52 -18.94 35.44
C SER A 499 3.41 -17.75 35.85
N GLN A 500 3.04 -16.56 35.34
CA GLN A 500 3.39 -15.18 35.77
C GLN A 500 4.86 -14.75 36.03
N GLN A 501 5.89 -15.60 35.94
CA GLN A 501 7.27 -15.18 36.30
C GLN A 501 8.09 -14.55 35.16
N HIS A 502 7.71 -14.72 33.90
CA HIS A 502 8.46 -14.16 32.76
C HIS A 502 7.61 -13.20 31.94
N ARG A 503 7.48 -11.95 32.41
CA ARG A 503 7.17 -10.87 31.46
C ARG A 503 8.38 -10.73 30.55
N PHE A 504 8.27 -11.17 29.29
CA PHE A 504 9.01 -10.51 28.22
C PHE A 504 8.78 -9.02 28.44
N HIS A 505 9.84 -8.27 28.78
CA HIS A 505 9.70 -6.87 29.16
C HIS A 505 8.88 -6.18 28.08
N LYS A 506 7.90 -5.35 28.50
CA LYS A 506 7.19 -4.47 27.57
C LYS A 506 8.28 -3.62 26.92
N ASN A 507 8.67 -3.97 25.70
CA ASN A 507 9.36 -3.01 24.88
C ASN A 507 8.38 -1.84 24.69
N PRO A 508 8.83 -0.59 24.71
CA PRO A 508 7.97 0.54 24.41
C PRO A 508 7.24 0.26 23.09
N ASP A 509 6.01 0.75 22.96
CA ASP A 509 5.36 0.79 21.65
C ASP A 509 6.34 1.40 20.63
N VAL A 510 6.26 0.96 19.36
CA VAL A 510 7.14 1.41 18.26
C VAL A 510 7.36 2.92 18.39
N PRO A 511 8.62 3.41 18.35
CA PRO A 511 8.92 4.83 18.50
C PRO A 511 8.04 5.64 17.55
N ARG A 512 7.17 6.47 18.11
CA ARG A 512 6.25 7.30 17.32
C ARG A 512 6.89 8.65 17.10
N LEU A 513 6.68 9.21 15.92
CA LEU A 513 6.99 10.61 15.67
C LEU A 513 6.23 11.49 16.66
N GLY A 514 6.87 12.56 17.11
CA GLY A 514 6.22 13.57 17.96
C GLY A 514 5.08 14.31 17.22
N PRO A 515 4.24 15.05 17.94
CA PRO A 515 3.24 15.93 17.34
C PRO A 515 3.90 16.97 16.42
N ILE A 516 3.17 17.42 15.39
CA ILE A 516 3.66 18.43 14.44
C ILE A 516 3.83 19.76 15.19
N HIS A 517 5.02 20.33 15.12
CA HIS A 517 5.36 21.63 15.71
C HIS A 517 6.01 22.55 14.67
N GLY A 518 6.15 23.83 15.01
CA GLY A 518 6.82 24.83 14.18
C GLY A 518 5.86 25.83 13.53
N ASN A 519 6.43 26.92 13.02
CA ASN A 519 5.66 27.95 12.31
C ASN A 519 5.16 27.42 10.95
N LEU A 520 4.17 28.11 10.39
CA LEU A 520 3.57 27.74 9.10
C LEU A 520 4.62 27.58 8.00
N ASP A 521 5.64 28.43 7.98
CA ASP A 521 6.71 28.40 7.00
C ASP A 521 7.56 27.12 7.09
N GLY A 522 8.00 26.72 8.29
CA GLY A 522 8.73 25.46 8.49
C GLY A 522 7.88 24.23 8.14
N ARG A 523 6.60 24.24 8.53
CA ARG A 523 5.66 23.16 8.17
C ARG A 523 5.42 23.08 6.67
N ALA A 524 5.23 24.21 5.99
CA ALA A 524 5.04 24.27 4.55
C ALA A 524 6.27 23.74 3.80
N ARG A 525 7.48 24.01 4.29
CA ARG A 525 8.71 23.42 3.72
C ARG A 525 8.74 21.90 3.85
N GLU A 526 8.35 21.34 5.00
CA GLU A 526 8.26 19.88 5.18
C GLU A 526 7.20 19.26 4.26
N ALA A 527 6.01 19.86 4.20
CA ALA A 527 4.93 19.43 3.32
C ALA A 527 5.38 19.37 1.85
N LEU A 528 6.10 20.42 1.41
CA LEU A 528 6.55 20.55 0.03
C LEU A 528 7.52 19.42 -0.38
N LYS A 529 8.30 18.83 0.55
CA LYS A 529 9.20 17.70 0.23
C LYS A 529 8.45 16.53 -0.38
N TYR A 530 7.29 16.18 0.17
CA TYR A 530 6.48 15.06 -0.30
C TYR A 530 5.84 15.34 -1.66
N LEU A 531 5.43 16.58 -1.93
CA LEU A 531 4.87 17.00 -3.21
C LEU A 531 5.95 17.12 -4.31
N VAL A 532 7.15 17.56 -3.95
CA VAL A 532 8.30 17.66 -4.85
C VAL A 532 8.70 16.28 -5.37
N ALA A 533 8.74 15.26 -4.51
CA ALA A 533 9.06 13.88 -4.90
C ALA A 533 8.15 13.36 -6.04
N ILE A 534 6.85 13.69 -6.00
CA ILE A 534 5.88 13.30 -7.04
C ILE A 534 6.23 13.94 -8.40
N ASN A 535 6.66 15.20 -8.39
CA ASN A 535 7.08 15.88 -9.61
C ASN A 535 8.39 15.30 -10.17
N GLU A 536 9.35 15.00 -9.31
CA GLU A 536 10.65 14.42 -9.69
C GLU A 536 10.48 13.07 -10.37
N GLN A 537 9.62 12.20 -9.83
CA GLN A 537 9.31 10.90 -10.45
C GLN A 537 8.79 11.04 -11.88
N TYR A 538 8.00 12.08 -12.15
CA TYR A 538 7.51 12.31 -13.50
C TYR A 538 8.61 12.77 -14.46
N LEU A 539 9.49 13.67 -14.02
CA LEU A 539 10.66 14.07 -14.82
C LEU A 539 11.56 12.86 -15.07
N ALA A 540 11.86 12.07 -14.04
CA ALA A 540 12.69 10.87 -14.12
C ALA A 540 12.08 9.83 -15.09
N LYS A 541 10.80 9.49 -14.93
CA LYS A 541 10.11 8.52 -15.81
C LYS A 541 10.04 9.01 -17.26
N THR A 542 9.65 10.26 -17.49
CA THR A 542 9.53 10.79 -18.85
C THR A 542 10.89 10.94 -19.53
N PHE A 543 11.93 11.32 -18.79
CA PHE A 543 13.31 11.36 -19.29
C PHE A 543 13.84 9.96 -19.58
N ALA A 544 13.72 9.02 -18.64
CA ALA A 544 14.17 7.64 -18.82
C ALA A 544 13.51 6.97 -20.04
N GLN A 545 12.21 7.17 -20.23
CA GLN A 545 11.50 6.69 -21.43
C GLN A 545 12.01 7.35 -22.72
N ALA A 546 12.19 8.68 -22.71
CA ALA A 546 12.73 9.39 -23.87
C ALA A 546 14.17 8.94 -24.20
N ASN A 547 15.02 8.80 -23.18
CA ASN A 547 16.41 8.39 -23.32
C ASN A 547 16.53 6.94 -23.81
N ALA A 548 15.74 6.02 -23.25
CA ALA A 548 15.72 4.62 -23.66
C ALA A 548 15.18 4.42 -25.10
N TYR A 549 14.22 5.25 -25.51
CA TYR A 549 13.67 5.23 -26.87
C TYR A 549 14.64 5.81 -27.90
N VAL A 550 15.22 6.99 -27.63
CA VAL A 550 16.08 7.71 -28.58
C VAL A 550 17.50 7.16 -28.61
N LYS A 551 18.04 6.74 -27.45
CA LYS A 551 19.44 6.35 -27.25
C LYS A 551 20.41 7.40 -27.81
N PRO A 552 20.37 8.64 -27.30
CA PRO A 552 21.11 9.75 -27.89
C PRO A 552 22.62 9.62 -27.67
N ASP A 553 23.42 10.05 -28.66
CA ASP A 553 24.88 10.18 -28.48
C ASP A 553 25.22 11.25 -27.43
N TRP A 554 24.41 12.30 -27.34
CA TRP A 554 24.60 13.43 -26.42
C TRP A 554 23.26 13.89 -25.84
N VAL A 555 23.25 14.15 -24.53
CA VAL A 555 22.17 14.83 -23.82
C VAL A 555 22.62 16.25 -23.48
N ILE A 556 21.85 17.25 -23.91
CA ILE A 556 22.22 18.66 -23.76
C ILE A 556 21.19 19.39 -22.89
N PHE A 557 21.64 20.00 -21.80
CA PHE A 557 20.85 20.91 -20.98
C PHE A 557 21.24 22.35 -21.25
N LEU A 558 20.25 23.18 -21.58
CA LEU A 558 20.43 24.55 -22.05
C LEU A 558 20.29 25.61 -20.95
N GLY A 559 20.57 25.24 -19.70
CA GLY A 559 20.48 26.12 -18.53
C GLY A 559 19.19 25.95 -17.72
N ASP A 560 19.10 26.71 -16.64
CA ASP A 560 18.05 26.66 -15.62
C ASP A 560 17.90 25.27 -15.03
N ILE A 561 19.04 24.72 -14.59
CA ILE A 561 19.10 23.45 -13.88
C ILE A 561 18.48 23.58 -12.49
N PHE A 562 18.70 24.74 -11.85
CA PHE A 562 18.25 25.04 -10.49
C PHE A 562 17.43 26.34 -10.43
N ASP A 563 16.15 26.23 -10.07
CA ASP A 563 15.28 27.42 -9.87
C ASP A 563 15.81 28.38 -8.79
N GLU A 564 16.52 27.86 -7.78
CA GLU A 564 17.05 28.63 -6.63
C GLU A 564 18.59 28.69 -6.62
N GLY A 565 19.25 28.41 -7.76
CA GLY A 565 20.72 28.34 -7.85
C GLY A 565 21.43 29.61 -7.37
N LEU A 566 20.75 30.76 -7.42
CA LEU A 566 21.27 32.08 -7.03
C LEU A 566 21.27 32.31 -5.51
N SER A 567 20.27 31.78 -4.81
CA SER A 567 20.08 31.96 -3.36
C SER A 567 20.49 30.75 -2.53
N ALA A 568 20.69 29.59 -3.17
CA ALA A 568 21.07 28.36 -2.50
C ALA A 568 22.42 28.47 -1.78
N SER A 569 22.44 28.05 -0.51
CA SER A 569 23.65 27.67 0.22
C SER A 569 24.38 26.50 -0.46
N ASP A 570 25.63 26.22 -0.09
CA ASP A 570 26.38 25.12 -0.71
C ASP A 570 25.77 23.75 -0.40
N ASP A 571 25.17 23.56 0.77
CA ASP A 571 24.44 22.35 1.13
C ASP A 571 23.15 22.20 0.32
N GLU A 572 22.39 23.29 0.11
CA GLU A 572 21.22 23.31 -0.76
C GLU A 572 21.59 23.00 -2.20
N PHE A 573 22.64 23.64 -2.72
CA PHE A 573 23.13 23.40 -4.06
C PHE A 573 23.55 21.94 -4.26
N LYS A 574 24.25 21.35 -3.28
CA LYS A 574 24.60 19.93 -3.31
C LYS A 574 23.36 19.04 -3.34
N ARG A 575 22.35 19.31 -2.49
CA ARG A 575 21.07 18.59 -2.55
C ARG A 575 20.38 18.73 -3.91
N TYR A 576 20.43 19.90 -4.53
CA TYR A 576 19.85 20.11 -5.86
C TYR A 576 20.61 19.36 -6.94
N LEU A 577 21.94 19.27 -6.84
CA LEU A 577 22.77 18.47 -7.72
C LEU A 577 22.48 16.97 -7.55
N ASP A 578 22.36 16.47 -6.32
CA ASP A 578 22.04 15.06 -6.05
C ASP A 578 20.67 14.69 -6.64
N ARG A 579 19.68 15.60 -6.54
CA ARG A 579 18.36 15.48 -7.19
C ARG A 579 18.45 15.52 -8.71
N PHE A 580 19.23 16.43 -9.27
CA PHE A 580 19.46 16.47 -10.72
C PHE A 580 20.06 15.14 -11.22
N ASN A 581 21.03 14.62 -10.48
CA ASN A 581 21.64 13.33 -10.79
C ASN A 581 20.65 12.16 -10.69
N SER A 582 19.78 12.13 -9.67
CA SER A 582 18.79 11.06 -9.54
C SER A 582 17.73 11.07 -10.64
N ILE A 583 17.39 12.24 -11.18
CA ILE A 583 16.38 12.37 -12.24
C ILE A 583 16.96 12.05 -13.63
N TYR A 584 18.19 12.51 -13.90
CA TYR A 584 18.76 12.51 -15.24
C TYR A 584 19.97 11.60 -15.43
N ASP A 585 20.35 10.86 -14.39
CA ASP A 585 21.49 9.92 -14.37
C ASP A 585 22.81 10.55 -14.86
N TYR A 586 23.05 11.80 -14.45
CA TYR A 586 24.15 12.63 -14.95
C TYR A 586 25.55 12.04 -14.71
N ASN A 587 25.74 11.36 -13.59
CA ASN A 587 27.03 10.77 -13.21
C ASN A 587 27.30 9.42 -13.91
N ASN A 588 26.35 8.90 -14.70
CA ASN A 588 26.58 7.70 -15.48
C ASN A 588 27.57 7.96 -16.61
N HIS A 589 28.69 7.24 -16.58
CA HIS A 589 29.79 7.42 -17.55
C HIS A 589 29.48 6.86 -18.94
N GLU A 590 28.37 6.13 -19.13
CA GLU A 590 27.95 5.61 -20.44
C GLU A 590 27.31 6.68 -21.32
N GLN A 591 26.72 7.73 -20.74
CA GLN A 591 26.02 8.79 -21.46
C GLN A 591 26.84 10.09 -21.47
N HIS A 592 26.93 10.75 -22.63
CA HIS A 592 27.62 12.04 -22.73
C HIS A 592 26.67 13.22 -22.51
N TYR A 593 27.04 14.12 -21.59
CA TYR A 593 26.27 15.30 -21.23
C TYR A 593 27.00 16.61 -21.55
N ILE A 594 26.27 17.60 -22.08
CA ILE A 594 26.71 19.00 -22.11
C ILE A 594 25.68 19.85 -21.37
N ILE A 595 26.13 20.49 -20.30
CA ILE A 595 25.27 21.33 -19.45
C ILE A 595 25.82 22.75 -19.50
N ILE A 596 25.01 23.70 -19.95
CA ILE A 596 25.35 25.13 -19.94
C ILE A 596 24.59 25.83 -18.81
N PRO A 597 25.12 26.92 -18.25
CA PRO A 597 24.41 27.66 -17.20
C PRO A 597 23.27 28.50 -17.77
N GLY A 598 22.14 28.55 -17.06
CA GLY A 598 21.07 29.54 -17.26
C GLY A 598 21.20 30.73 -16.31
N ASP A 599 20.33 31.71 -16.46
CA ASP A 599 20.34 32.89 -15.58
C ASP A 599 19.87 32.56 -14.15
N ASN A 600 19.08 31.51 -13.94
CA ASN A 600 18.71 31.02 -12.60
C ASN A 600 19.82 30.19 -11.93
N ASP A 601 20.82 29.72 -12.69
CA ASP A 601 21.94 28.94 -12.15
C ASP A 601 23.08 29.84 -11.66
N VAL A 602 23.46 30.83 -12.47
CA VAL A 602 24.65 31.66 -12.25
C VAL A 602 24.41 33.17 -12.22
N GLY A 603 23.16 33.59 -12.48
CA GLY A 603 22.74 34.99 -12.47
C GLY A 603 22.99 35.70 -13.80
N GLY A 604 22.26 36.80 -14.00
CA GLY A 604 22.57 37.84 -15.01
C GLY A 604 23.28 39.05 -14.40
N GLU A 605 23.56 40.11 -15.19
CA GLU A 605 24.38 41.28 -14.79
C GLU A 605 23.92 41.98 -13.48
N TYR A 606 22.65 41.87 -13.11
CA TYR A 606 22.09 42.43 -11.87
C TYR A 606 22.67 41.85 -10.57
N TYR A 607 23.46 40.78 -10.65
CA TYR A 607 24.06 40.10 -9.50
C TYR A 607 25.47 40.59 -9.13
N GLY A 608 26.03 41.55 -9.87
CA GLY A 608 27.27 42.26 -9.54
C GLY A 608 28.42 41.34 -9.11
N ASP A 609 28.98 41.59 -7.92
CA ASP A 609 30.15 40.89 -7.37
C ASP A 609 29.92 39.40 -7.05
N LYS A 610 28.67 38.91 -7.01
CA LYS A 610 28.37 37.50 -6.72
C LYS A 610 28.56 36.58 -7.92
N GLN A 611 28.48 37.11 -9.14
CA GLN A 611 28.56 36.30 -10.36
C GLN A 611 29.82 35.42 -10.47
N PRO A 612 31.05 35.91 -10.21
CA PRO A 612 32.25 35.07 -10.32
C PRO A 612 32.20 33.84 -9.40
N ILE A 613 31.63 33.99 -8.21
CA ILE A 613 31.48 32.91 -7.23
C ILE A 613 30.44 31.91 -7.73
N LEU A 614 29.28 32.37 -8.20
CA LEU A 614 28.23 31.50 -8.74
C LEU A 614 28.72 30.71 -9.97
N ARG A 615 29.41 31.38 -10.91
CA ARG A 615 30.03 30.72 -12.06
C ARG A 615 31.12 29.74 -11.64
N GLN A 616 31.92 30.07 -10.62
CA GLN A 616 32.92 29.14 -10.09
C GLN A 616 32.26 27.89 -9.47
N ARG A 617 31.18 28.07 -8.70
CA ARG A 617 30.41 26.96 -8.12
C ARG A 617 29.85 26.06 -9.21
N PHE A 618 29.21 26.63 -10.24
CA PHE A 618 28.74 25.87 -11.40
C PHE A 618 29.88 25.13 -12.10
N ARG A 619 31.04 25.77 -12.29
CA ARG A 619 32.21 25.14 -12.91
C ARG A 619 32.78 23.95 -12.14
N ASN A 620 32.70 23.98 -10.81
CA ASN A 620 33.20 22.90 -9.98
C ASN A 620 32.45 21.58 -10.23
N TYR A 621 31.18 21.66 -10.64
CA TYR A 621 30.32 20.49 -10.85
C TYR A 621 30.10 20.15 -12.33
N PHE A 622 29.89 21.16 -13.19
CA PHE A 622 29.55 20.96 -14.61
C PHE A 622 30.69 21.32 -15.58
N GLY A 623 31.89 21.56 -15.06
CA GLY A 623 33.07 21.91 -15.83
C GLY A 623 33.02 23.33 -16.40
N ARG A 624 33.95 23.66 -17.29
CA ARG A 624 34.12 25.02 -17.84
C ARG A 624 32.82 25.52 -18.48
N THR A 625 32.49 26.79 -18.26
CA THR A 625 31.30 27.44 -18.84
C THR A 625 31.49 27.81 -20.31
N ILE A 626 32.74 27.91 -20.79
CA ILE A 626 33.11 28.02 -22.20
C ILE A 626 33.98 26.82 -22.55
N ALA A 627 33.57 26.02 -23.52
CA ALA A 627 34.28 24.83 -23.94
C ALA A 627 33.95 24.43 -25.38
N LEU A 628 34.91 23.79 -26.05
CA LEU A 628 34.71 23.20 -27.37
C LEU A 628 34.80 21.67 -27.28
N TYR A 629 33.70 21.00 -27.55
CA TYR A 629 33.61 19.55 -27.65
C TYR A 629 33.65 19.14 -29.12
N HIS A 630 34.34 18.04 -29.41
CA HIS A 630 34.51 17.53 -30.77
C HIS A 630 34.23 16.03 -30.78
N GLN A 631 33.27 15.60 -31.58
CA GLN A 631 32.99 14.19 -31.82
C GLN A 631 32.63 13.98 -33.27
N ASN A 632 33.34 13.07 -33.93
CA ASN A 632 33.20 12.79 -35.36
C ASN A 632 33.26 14.10 -36.17
N ASP A 633 32.23 14.40 -36.95
CA ASP A 633 32.12 15.57 -37.80
C ASP A 633 31.33 16.73 -37.15
N ILE A 634 31.15 16.73 -35.83
CA ILE A 634 30.38 17.74 -35.09
C ILE A 634 31.24 18.42 -34.03
N GLN A 635 31.19 19.75 -34.01
CA GLN A 635 31.73 20.59 -32.94
C GLN A 635 30.59 21.22 -32.13
N PHE A 636 30.56 20.97 -30.82
CA PHE A 636 29.69 21.70 -29.90
C PHE A 636 30.49 22.80 -29.21
N LEU A 637 30.13 24.06 -29.49
CA LEU A 637 30.70 25.22 -28.83
C LEU A 637 29.76 25.65 -27.70
N LYS A 638 30.12 25.27 -26.48
CA LYS A 638 29.46 25.68 -25.24
C LYS A 638 29.85 27.12 -24.92
N LEU A 639 28.86 27.98 -24.78
CA LEU A 639 29.02 29.40 -24.47
C LEU A 639 28.26 29.78 -23.18
N ASP A 640 28.70 30.90 -22.61
CA ASP A 640 28.14 31.52 -21.42
C ASP A 640 28.03 33.03 -21.66
N MET A 641 27.13 33.36 -22.58
CA MET A 641 26.88 34.70 -23.10
C MET A 641 25.49 35.17 -22.70
N ASP A 642 25.42 36.34 -22.08
CA ASP A 642 24.18 37.02 -21.71
C ASP A 642 23.96 38.30 -22.53
N MET A 643 22.87 39.02 -22.29
CA MET A 643 22.47 40.18 -23.10
C MET A 643 23.47 41.36 -23.06
N PHE A 644 24.30 41.48 -22.01
CA PHE A 644 25.07 42.70 -21.72
C PHE A 644 26.60 42.49 -21.58
N ASP A 645 27.05 41.33 -21.10
CA ASP A 645 28.47 40.93 -20.94
C ASP A 645 29.04 40.25 -22.20
N SER A 646 28.26 40.22 -23.28
CA SER A 646 28.60 39.58 -24.57
C SER A 646 29.82 40.17 -25.30
N TYR A 647 30.50 41.18 -24.74
CA TYR A 647 31.64 41.82 -25.42
C TYR A 647 32.75 42.32 -24.49
N SER A 648 32.86 41.79 -23.26
CA SER A 648 34.13 41.95 -22.55
C SER A 648 35.23 41.29 -23.41
N GLU A 649 36.24 42.07 -23.80
CA GLU A 649 37.31 41.62 -24.71
C GLU A 649 37.95 40.31 -24.21
N GLY A 650 38.00 40.12 -22.89
CA GLY A 650 38.41 38.89 -22.23
C GLY A 650 37.56 37.65 -22.57
N LYS A 651 36.21 37.73 -22.55
CA LYS A 651 35.34 36.58 -22.90
C LYS A 651 35.45 36.21 -24.38
N ARG A 652 35.45 37.21 -25.27
CA ARG A 652 35.66 36.97 -26.71
C ARG A 652 36.99 36.28 -26.96
N ASN A 653 38.07 36.78 -26.36
CA ASN A 653 39.41 36.20 -26.49
C ASN A 653 39.44 34.76 -25.95
N ALA A 654 38.79 34.47 -24.82
CA ALA A 654 38.71 33.11 -24.29
C ALA A 654 37.97 32.15 -25.25
N ILE A 655 36.88 32.59 -25.90
CA ILE A 655 36.15 31.78 -26.89
C ILE A 655 37.03 31.53 -28.11
N ILE A 656 37.66 32.58 -28.64
CA ILE A 656 38.53 32.49 -29.81
C ILE A 656 39.76 31.62 -29.53
N GLU A 657 40.35 31.68 -28.32
CA GLU A 657 41.45 30.82 -27.90
C GLU A 657 41.06 29.33 -27.91
N GLN A 658 39.84 28.99 -27.47
CA GLN A 658 39.34 27.62 -27.57
C GLN A 658 39.21 27.14 -29.03
N MET A 659 38.89 28.05 -29.95
CA MET A 659 38.69 27.75 -31.37
C MET A 659 40.00 27.74 -32.19
N GLN A 660 40.91 28.68 -31.95
CA GLN A 660 42.16 28.83 -32.72
C GLN A 660 43.11 27.65 -32.54
N ASN A 661 43.09 27.01 -31.36
CA ASN A 661 43.91 25.84 -31.08
C ASN A 661 43.37 24.53 -31.71
N ARG A 662 42.21 24.59 -32.40
CA ARG A 662 41.55 23.42 -33.02
C ARG A 662 40.90 23.84 -34.36
N PRO A 663 41.62 23.72 -35.50
CA PRO A 663 41.07 24.10 -36.81
C PRO A 663 39.75 23.36 -37.11
N MET A 664 38.83 24.01 -37.84
CA MET A 664 37.52 23.45 -38.14
C MET A 664 37.64 22.28 -39.14
N THR A 665 37.80 21.07 -38.61
CA THR A 665 37.81 19.80 -39.37
C THR A 665 36.43 19.16 -39.45
N ALA A 666 35.47 19.65 -38.65
CA ALA A 666 34.11 19.14 -38.56
C ALA A 666 33.18 19.69 -39.65
N ASN A 667 32.21 18.89 -40.08
CA ASN A 667 31.18 19.31 -41.05
C ASN A 667 30.15 20.25 -40.44
N PHE A 668 29.91 20.18 -39.13
CA PHE A 668 28.94 21.03 -38.43
C PHE A 668 29.51 21.66 -37.17
N ARG A 669 29.09 22.89 -36.91
CA ARG A 669 29.26 23.55 -35.62
C ARG A 669 27.91 23.94 -35.02
N ILE A 670 27.68 23.47 -33.81
CA ILE A 670 26.50 23.74 -33.01
C ILE A 670 26.92 24.61 -31.83
N VAL A 671 26.34 25.80 -31.73
CA VAL A 671 26.57 26.71 -30.62
C VAL A 671 25.48 26.50 -29.58
N LEU A 672 25.88 26.36 -28.32
CA LEU A 672 24.99 26.15 -27.18
C LEU A 672 25.08 27.38 -26.28
N ASN A 673 23.98 28.10 -26.11
CA ASN A 673 23.91 29.26 -25.24
C ASN A 673 22.51 29.42 -24.66
N HIS A 674 22.38 29.78 -23.39
CA HIS A 674 21.07 29.90 -22.76
C HIS A 674 20.25 31.05 -23.37
N TRP A 675 20.86 32.22 -23.54
CA TRP A 675 20.25 33.40 -24.14
C TRP A 675 20.27 33.38 -25.68
N PRO A 676 19.29 34.01 -26.36
CA PRO A 676 19.26 34.16 -27.80
C PRO A 676 20.42 35.00 -28.30
N ILE A 677 20.96 34.59 -29.45
CA ILE A 677 22.10 35.23 -30.08
C ILE A 677 21.65 36.02 -31.33
N LEU A 678 20.71 35.50 -32.12
CA LEU A 678 20.29 36.07 -33.40
C LEU A 678 19.14 37.07 -33.29
N THR A 679 18.24 36.89 -32.33
CA THR A 679 16.98 37.64 -32.25
C THR A 679 17.00 38.88 -31.38
N ARG A 680 17.76 38.89 -30.27
CA ARG A 680 17.74 39.98 -29.29
C ARG A 680 18.98 40.88 -29.31
N THR A 681 20.09 40.47 -29.92
CA THR A 681 21.42 41.11 -29.70
C THR A 681 22.07 41.67 -30.99
N ALA A 682 21.24 42.01 -31.97
CA ALA A 682 21.59 42.04 -33.40
C ALA A 682 22.55 43.14 -33.89
N ARG A 683 22.94 44.16 -33.11
CA ARG A 683 23.88 45.20 -33.63
C ARG A 683 25.36 44.88 -33.41
N PHE A 684 25.69 44.20 -32.31
CA PHE A 684 27.08 44.02 -31.88
C PHE A 684 27.58 42.57 -31.97
N ILE A 685 26.66 41.60 -31.94
CA ILE A 685 26.99 40.16 -32.00
C ILE A 685 27.13 39.63 -33.43
N LYS A 686 26.54 40.29 -34.44
CA LYS A 686 26.59 39.83 -35.84
C LYS A 686 28.01 39.60 -36.39
N PRO A 687 29.00 40.48 -36.14
CA PRO A 687 30.38 40.21 -36.55
C PRO A 687 30.97 38.97 -35.87
N PHE A 688 30.67 38.78 -34.59
CA PHE A 688 31.15 37.64 -33.81
C PHE A 688 30.51 36.32 -34.28
N ILE A 689 29.25 36.33 -34.71
CA ILE A 689 28.60 35.14 -35.31
C ILE A 689 29.34 34.64 -36.55
N ASN A 690 29.91 35.53 -37.36
CA ASN A 690 30.71 35.13 -38.51
C ASN A 690 32.05 34.49 -38.07
N GLU A 691 32.65 34.93 -36.97
CA GLU A 691 33.84 34.30 -36.38
C GLU A 691 33.52 32.91 -35.79
N LEU A 692 32.31 32.75 -35.22
CA LEU A 692 31.85 31.49 -34.67
C LEU A 692 31.49 30.46 -35.73
N GLU A 693 31.13 30.86 -36.95
CA GLU A 693 30.70 29.99 -38.07
C GLU A 693 29.67 28.89 -37.69
N PRO A 694 28.56 29.19 -36.97
CA PRO A 694 27.59 28.17 -36.61
C PRO A 694 26.75 27.71 -37.80
N ASN A 695 26.32 26.45 -37.75
CA ASN A 695 25.20 25.93 -38.55
C ASN A 695 23.90 26.03 -37.75
N ILE A 696 23.95 25.64 -36.47
CA ILE A 696 22.81 25.62 -35.55
C ILE A 696 23.20 26.33 -34.24
N ILE A 697 22.26 27.06 -33.66
CA ILE A 697 22.34 27.64 -32.32
C ILE A 697 21.17 27.08 -31.50
N LEU A 698 21.45 26.48 -30.35
CA LEU A 698 20.43 25.97 -29.42
C LEU A 698 20.34 26.88 -28.19
N LYS A 699 19.12 27.22 -27.76
CA LYS A 699 18.85 28.09 -26.60
C LYS A 699 17.68 27.64 -25.71
N GLY A 700 17.66 28.12 -24.46
CA GLY A 700 16.72 27.69 -23.41
C GLY A 700 15.90 28.80 -22.73
N ASP A 701 16.19 30.08 -22.96
CA ASP A 701 15.63 31.24 -22.22
C ASP A 701 14.09 31.36 -22.23
N SER A 702 13.44 30.99 -23.33
CA SER A 702 12.02 31.32 -23.50
C SER A 702 11.06 30.25 -23.01
N HIS A 703 11.57 29.08 -22.61
CA HIS A 703 10.82 27.87 -22.24
C HIS A 703 9.82 27.36 -23.29
N HIS A 704 9.78 27.97 -24.48
CA HIS A 704 8.89 27.70 -25.59
C HIS A 704 9.70 27.35 -26.84
N PHE A 705 9.14 26.45 -27.65
CA PHE A 705 9.76 26.04 -28.89
C PHE A 705 9.63 27.11 -29.99
N SER A 706 10.72 27.37 -30.71
CA SER A 706 10.67 28.10 -31.99
C SER A 706 11.90 27.79 -32.84
N ILE A 707 11.78 27.97 -34.16
CA ILE A 707 12.88 27.88 -35.11
C ILE A 707 12.95 29.17 -35.91
N ILE A 708 14.14 29.76 -35.95
CA ILE A 708 14.44 30.98 -36.68
C ILE A 708 15.59 30.69 -37.63
N SER A 709 15.39 31.01 -38.90
CA SER A 709 16.45 31.05 -39.89
C SER A 709 16.99 32.46 -40.02
N TYR A 710 18.31 32.62 -40.01
CA TYR A 710 19.00 33.87 -40.26
C TYR A 710 19.81 33.78 -41.54
N ASP A 711 19.55 34.70 -42.46
CA ASP A 711 20.31 34.87 -43.69
C ASP A 711 21.52 35.79 -43.42
N ARG A 712 22.73 35.25 -43.52
CA ARG A 712 23.99 35.99 -43.31
C ARG A 712 24.21 37.09 -44.36
N VAL A 713 23.71 36.89 -45.59
CA VAL A 713 23.92 37.83 -46.70
C VAL A 713 22.97 39.01 -46.59
N ASN A 714 21.68 38.70 -46.45
CA ASN A 714 20.64 39.74 -46.38
C ASN A 714 20.46 40.31 -44.97
N MET A 715 21.05 39.67 -43.96
CA MET A 715 20.93 39.99 -42.54
C MET A 715 19.48 40.00 -42.02
N ILE A 716 18.64 39.08 -42.54
CA ILE A 716 17.22 38.97 -42.21
C ILE A 716 16.96 37.70 -41.40
N ASN A 717 16.15 37.83 -40.35
CA ASN A 717 15.60 36.70 -39.58
C ASN A 717 14.21 36.33 -40.11
N LYS A 718 13.95 35.03 -40.30
CA LYS A 718 12.64 34.49 -40.65
C LYS A 718 12.27 33.34 -39.72
N PHE A 719 11.11 33.44 -39.08
CA PHE A 719 10.52 32.34 -38.31
C PHE A 719 10.13 31.21 -39.26
N LEU A 720 10.66 30.02 -39.02
CA LEU A 720 10.24 28.78 -39.67
C LEU A 720 9.15 28.08 -38.86
N ALA A 721 9.24 28.17 -37.53
CA ALA A 721 8.23 27.69 -36.60
C ALA A 721 8.17 28.60 -35.37
N LYS A 722 6.97 28.94 -34.90
CA LYS A 722 6.75 29.69 -33.65
C LYS A 722 6.20 28.84 -32.52
N GLU A 723 5.64 27.69 -32.88
CA GLU A 723 5.14 26.64 -31.99
C GLU A 723 5.33 25.30 -32.71
N TYR A 724 5.22 24.21 -31.96
CA TYR A 724 5.22 22.87 -32.54
C TYR A 724 3.82 22.27 -32.57
N LEU A 725 3.51 21.55 -33.65
CA LEU A 725 2.35 20.66 -33.69
C LEU A 725 2.79 19.26 -33.25
N PRO A 726 1.89 18.48 -32.61
CA PRO A 726 2.17 17.08 -32.31
C PRO A 726 2.65 16.34 -33.57
N GLN A 727 3.67 15.51 -33.43
CA GLN A 727 4.25 14.69 -34.52
C GLN A 727 4.90 15.48 -35.68
N SER A 728 5.21 16.77 -35.47
CA SER A 728 5.96 17.54 -36.47
C SER A 728 7.41 17.08 -36.55
N ILE A 729 7.91 16.92 -37.77
CA ILE A 729 9.33 16.74 -38.08
C ILE A 729 9.76 17.95 -38.91
N TYR A 730 10.74 18.69 -38.42
CA TYR A 730 11.34 19.82 -39.11
C TYR A 730 12.64 19.38 -39.76
N SER A 731 12.78 19.58 -41.06
CA SER A 731 14.01 19.28 -41.79
C SER A 731 14.71 20.59 -42.15
N LEU A 732 15.95 20.75 -41.72
CA LEU A 732 16.78 21.93 -41.92
C LEU A 732 17.93 21.57 -42.86
N ASP A 733 18.11 22.36 -43.91
CA ASP A 733 19.19 22.17 -44.89
C ASP A 733 20.46 22.88 -44.41
N LEU A 734 21.47 22.11 -44.01
CA LEU A 734 22.73 22.65 -43.51
C LEU A 734 23.77 22.84 -44.63
N ASN A 735 23.47 22.48 -45.88
CA ASN A 735 24.37 22.74 -47.02
C ASN A 735 24.48 24.24 -47.33
N GLN A 736 23.44 25.01 -47.02
CA GLN A 736 23.41 26.42 -47.32
C GLN A 736 24.22 27.20 -46.29
N LYS A 737 25.51 27.40 -46.60
CA LYS A 737 26.43 28.19 -45.76
C LYS A 737 25.96 29.61 -45.46
N ASN A 738 24.97 30.14 -46.18
CA ASN A 738 24.42 31.47 -45.92
C ASN A 738 23.40 31.49 -44.78
N PHE A 739 22.84 30.34 -44.37
CA PHE A 739 21.81 30.29 -43.32
C PHE A 739 22.36 29.77 -42.00
N ILE A 740 21.83 30.31 -40.90
CA ILE A 740 22.01 29.82 -39.54
C ILE A 740 20.63 29.54 -38.95
N TYR A 741 20.47 28.43 -38.24
CA TYR A 741 19.23 28.11 -37.56
C TYR A 741 19.38 28.31 -36.05
N GLU A 742 18.60 29.23 -35.46
CA GLU A 742 18.46 29.35 -34.00
C GLU A 742 17.20 28.61 -33.56
N ILE A 743 17.37 27.64 -32.67
CA ILE A 743 16.32 26.75 -32.18
C ILE A 743 16.16 27.01 -30.68
N SER A 744 14.98 27.47 -30.31
CA SER A 744 14.56 27.58 -28.92
C SER A 744 13.97 26.25 -28.48
N VAL A 745 14.52 25.67 -27.42
CA VAL A 745 14.07 24.37 -26.88
C VAL A 745 12.99 24.64 -25.81
N PRO A 746 11.84 23.93 -25.85
CA PRO A 746 10.84 24.05 -24.80
C PRO A 746 11.36 23.44 -23.50
N THR A 747 10.79 23.87 -22.37
CA THR A 747 11.06 23.22 -21.08
C THR A 747 10.46 21.82 -21.03
N CYS A 748 11.10 20.90 -20.30
CA CYS A 748 10.53 19.59 -19.96
C CYS A 748 9.74 19.60 -18.65
N SER A 749 9.77 20.71 -17.89
CA SER A 749 9.15 20.86 -16.58
C SER A 749 7.95 21.79 -16.62
N TYR A 750 6.78 21.31 -16.19
CA TYR A 750 5.57 22.16 -16.10
C TYR A 750 5.69 23.23 -15.00
N ARG A 751 6.68 23.14 -14.09
CA ARG A 751 6.91 24.17 -13.05
C ARG A 751 7.18 25.55 -13.64
N MET A 752 7.65 25.61 -14.89
CA MET A 752 7.92 26.85 -15.63
C MET A 752 6.66 27.54 -16.16
N GLY A 753 5.45 27.07 -15.83
CA GLY A 753 4.21 27.75 -16.22
C GLY A 753 3.77 27.50 -17.67
N VAL A 754 4.42 26.58 -18.39
CA VAL A 754 4.18 26.34 -19.83
C VAL A 754 3.33 25.09 -20.05
N GLN A 755 2.32 25.19 -20.93
CA GLN A 755 1.41 24.08 -21.22
C GLN A 755 2.02 22.98 -22.08
N ARG A 756 2.93 23.36 -22.98
CA ARG A 756 3.54 22.50 -24.01
C ARG A 756 4.99 22.24 -23.63
N ILE A 757 5.19 21.13 -22.95
CA ILE A 757 6.48 20.67 -22.45
C ILE A 757 6.95 19.42 -23.20
N GLY A 758 8.26 19.19 -23.24
CA GLY A 758 8.83 18.02 -23.89
C GLY A 758 10.34 18.08 -24.08
N TYR A 759 10.87 17.04 -24.71
CA TYR A 759 12.28 16.92 -25.06
C TYR A 759 12.45 17.12 -26.57
N VAL A 760 13.49 17.86 -26.98
CA VAL A 760 13.84 18.01 -28.40
C VAL A 760 14.82 16.91 -28.79
N VAL A 761 14.51 16.22 -29.89
CA VAL A 761 15.42 15.27 -30.54
C VAL A 761 15.94 15.94 -31.80
N LEU A 762 17.26 16.04 -31.90
CA LEU A 762 17.96 16.59 -33.05
C LEU A 762 18.83 15.49 -33.67
N LEU A 763 18.44 15.02 -34.85
CA LEU A 763 19.21 14.06 -35.64
C LEU A 763 19.99 14.84 -36.70
N LEU A 764 21.29 14.59 -36.78
CA LEU A 764 22.19 15.22 -37.75
C LEU A 764 22.65 14.15 -38.74
N ASP A 765 22.41 14.40 -40.02
CA ASP A 765 22.91 13.55 -41.09
C ASP A 765 24.12 14.24 -41.74
N SER A 766 25.31 13.68 -41.50
CA SER A 766 26.58 14.17 -42.05
C SER A 766 26.72 13.96 -43.54
N GLU A 767 26.09 12.93 -44.10
CA GLU A 767 26.19 12.62 -45.53
C GLU A 767 25.31 13.57 -46.35
N SER A 768 24.05 13.74 -45.96
CA SER A 768 23.12 14.64 -46.64
C SER A 768 23.28 16.11 -46.22
N LYS A 769 24.00 16.37 -45.12
CA LYS A 769 24.13 17.68 -44.48
C LYS A 769 22.78 18.31 -44.17
N THR A 770 21.93 17.51 -43.54
CA THR A 770 20.62 17.95 -43.07
C THR A 770 20.47 17.69 -41.58
N ALA A 771 19.61 18.46 -40.93
CA ALA A 771 19.21 18.23 -39.56
C ALA A 771 17.70 17.97 -39.50
N HIS A 772 17.31 16.90 -38.83
CA HIS A 772 15.92 16.59 -38.55
C HIS A 772 15.64 16.83 -37.07
N LEU A 773 14.60 17.60 -36.80
CA LEU A 773 14.18 17.94 -35.44
C LEU A 773 12.76 17.47 -35.20
N THR A 774 12.54 16.86 -34.04
CA THR A 774 11.20 16.57 -33.52
C THR A 774 11.15 16.79 -32.01
N ILE A 775 9.93 16.80 -31.45
CA ILE A 775 9.69 17.04 -30.03
C ILE A 775 8.92 15.87 -29.45
N LEU A 776 9.53 15.20 -28.48
CA LEU A 776 8.89 14.20 -27.63
C LEU A 776 8.05 14.94 -26.60
N SER A 777 6.78 15.12 -26.91
CA SER A 777 5.83 15.83 -26.05
C SER A 777 5.51 14.98 -24.82
N THR A 778 5.59 15.57 -23.63
CA THR A 778 5.14 14.90 -22.40
C THR A 778 3.66 15.21 -22.11
N PRO A 779 2.97 14.40 -21.29
CA PRO A 779 1.55 14.61 -20.98
C PRO A 779 1.24 16.00 -20.43
N ARG A 780 0.21 16.66 -20.98
CA ARG A 780 -0.20 18.03 -20.58
C ARG A 780 -0.86 18.04 -19.21
N ARG A 781 -0.09 18.35 -18.16
CA ARG A 781 -0.60 18.37 -16.78
C ARG A 781 -1.70 19.39 -16.51
N TYR A 782 -1.63 20.59 -17.10
CA TYR A 782 -2.69 21.59 -16.90
C TYR A 782 -4.07 21.12 -17.35
N LEU A 783 -4.13 20.32 -18.43
CA LEU A 783 -5.40 19.75 -18.88
C LEU A 783 -5.96 18.77 -17.84
N ALA A 784 -5.10 17.90 -17.28
CA ALA A 784 -5.47 16.97 -16.22
C ALA A 784 -5.95 17.71 -14.96
N LEU A 785 -5.22 18.76 -14.53
CA LEU A 785 -5.62 19.60 -13.40
C LEU A 785 -6.96 20.31 -13.63
N CYS A 786 -7.21 20.84 -14.83
CA CYS A 786 -8.50 21.41 -15.19
C CYS A 786 -9.63 20.37 -15.15
N LEU A 787 -9.39 19.15 -15.63
CA LEU A 787 -10.37 18.06 -15.56
C LEU A 787 -10.66 17.70 -14.10
N TYR A 788 -9.65 17.56 -13.25
CA TYR A 788 -9.85 17.31 -11.82
C TYR A 788 -10.66 18.41 -11.14
N LEU A 789 -10.39 19.68 -11.46
CA LEU A 789 -11.16 20.80 -10.95
C LEU A 789 -12.63 20.74 -11.42
N ILE A 790 -12.87 20.41 -12.69
CA ILE A 790 -14.22 20.22 -13.22
C ILE A 790 -14.93 19.09 -12.47
N TYR A 791 -14.29 17.95 -12.26
CA TYR A 791 -14.86 16.84 -11.48
C TYR A 791 -15.15 17.23 -10.03
N ALA A 792 -14.26 17.99 -9.39
CA ALA A 792 -14.47 18.50 -8.04
C ALA A 792 -15.67 19.46 -7.97
N ILE A 793 -15.81 20.37 -8.94
CA ILE A 793 -16.96 21.28 -9.06
C ILE A 793 -18.25 20.49 -9.31
N LEU A 794 -18.24 19.50 -10.22
CA LEU A 794 -19.40 18.65 -10.49
C LEU A 794 -19.80 17.86 -9.25
N GLY A 795 -18.84 17.32 -8.51
CA GLY A 795 -19.05 16.65 -7.22
C GLY A 795 -19.66 17.60 -6.19
N LEU A 796 -19.14 18.82 -6.07
CA LEU A 796 -19.68 19.84 -5.18
C LEU A 796 -21.12 20.23 -5.56
N ILE A 797 -21.40 20.44 -6.85
CA ILE A 797 -22.75 20.70 -7.36
C ILE A 797 -23.67 19.52 -7.03
N PHE A 798 -23.22 18.28 -7.22
CA PHE A 798 -23.99 17.10 -6.88
C PHE A 798 -24.31 17.03 -5.38
N VAL A 799 -23.35 17.32 -4.50
CA VAL A 799 -23.56 17.40 -3.04
C VAL A 799 -24.54 18.52 -2.69
N ILE A 800 -24.42 19.70 -3.31
CA ILE A 800 -25.34 20.82 -3.08
C ILE A 800 -26.75 20.44 -3.53
N LEU A 801 -26.92 19.90 -4.74
CA LEU A 801 -28.22 19.49 -5.27
C LEU A 801 -28.84 18.40 -4.40
N THR A 802 -28.11 17.37 -4.02
CA THR A 802 -28.62 16.31 -3.11
C THR A 802 -28.97 16.86 -1.73
N SER A 803 -28.25 17.86 -1.21
CA SER A 803 -28.60 18.52 0.05
C SER A 803 -29.87 19.37 -0.07
N LEU A 804 -30.04 20.12 -1.18
CA LEU A 804 -31.21 20.96 -1.46
C LEU A 804 -32.47 20.14 -1.75
N PHE A 805 -32.32 19.02 -2.47
CA PHE A 805 -33.40 18.08 -2.79
C PHE A 805 -33.57 16.98 -1.74
N SER A 806 -32.80 17.02 -0.63
CA SER A 806 -33.05 16.15 0.51
C SER A 806 -34.47 16.39 1.04
N ARG A 807 -35.20 15.31 1.35
CA ARG A 807 -36.64 15.36 1.74
C ARG A 807 -36.93 16.42 2.81
N ARG A 808 -35.99 16.69 3.72
CA ARG A 808 -36.10 17.73 4.77
C ARG A 808 -36.20 19.15 4.21
N ASN A 809 -35.42 19.49 3.19
CA ASN A 809 -35.41 20.83 2.59
C ASN A 809 -36.60 21.02 1.62
N LEU A 810 -37.00 19.96 0.91
CA LEU A 810 -38.21 19.98 0.09
C LEU A 810 -39.49 20.21 0.93
N ILE A 811 -39.59 19.56 2.09
CA ILE A 811 -40.69 19.78 3.05
C ILE A 811 -40.66 21.22 3.60
N ARG A 812 -39.49 21.78 3.90
CA ARG A 812 -39.37 23.19 4.34
C ARG A 812 -39.80 24.18 3.25
N LEU A 813 -39.43 23.94 1.99
CA LEU A 813 -39.86 24.77 0.85
C LEU A 813 -41.37 24.67 0.61
N LEU A 814 -41.96 23.47 0.68
CA LEU A 814 -43.41 23.25 0.55
C LEU A 814 -44.21 23.87 1.72
N MET A 815 -43.62 23.93 2.91
CA MET A 815 -44.22 24.60 4.08
C MET A 815 -44.16 26.12 3.93
N LEU A 816 -43.07 26.69 3.40
CA LEU A 816 -42.94 28.12 3.11
C LEU A 816 -43.86 28.58 1.97
N SER A 817 -44.05 27.75 0.93
CA SER A 817 -44.97 28.07 -0.18
C SER A 817 -46.45 27.95 0.17
N ARG A 818 -46.79 27.39 1.35
CA ARG A 818 -48.17 27.41 1.90
C ARG A 818 -48.42 28.59 2.85
N LEU A 819 -47.38 29.35 3.19
CA LEU A 819 -47.42 30.51 4.09
C LEU A 819 -47.37 31.86 3.35
N MET A 820 -47.06 31.86 2.05
CA MET A 820 -47.38 32.95 1.10
C MET A 820 -48.67 32.64 0.38
#